data_AF-A0A957UR63-F1
#
_entry.id   AF-A0A957UR63-F1
#
_cell.length_a   1.000
_cell.length_b   1.000
_cell.length_c   1.000
_cell.angle_alpha   90.00
_cell.angle_beta   90.00
_cell.angle_gamma   90.00
#
_symmetry.space_group_name_H-M   'P 1'
#
loop_
_entity.id
_entity.type
_entity.pdbx_description
1 polymer ?
#
loop_
_entity_poly.entity_id
_entity_poly.type
_entity_poly.pdbx_seq_one_letter_code
_entity_poly.pdbx_strand_id
1 'polypeptide(L)'
;MSDNKVSDFFPDYIFGLHECAGGGEGLMLEAGRAGWVLELASVGLDGGSDNADFQPLVDRGLSVVVRLHNGYKPNGALPHPQHYDAFANACATFVRRSHGCHIWIIGNEPNHEAERPQGEFIFPQQYADAYTRCRRAIRQIPGHEFDLVLVAGPAPWNAETRYPGNAGGDWVKYFADQIDAIPPGECDGFAIHAYTHEHDPAMITADLFQGADGYKHLRNEFRTYRDFMEAIPARCRHLPVLITEADPTNPNTGWADGQNKGWVCQAYREIADWNRNPSHQPIQGLLLYRWPDPQHHGQQQWSIANRPGVIEDFKAALRAEPAMDFGVRLPARAPVIAPQPAARTIGRIPNIFTNQHLINAFFFAAQTLNISGDELMQRAGLDVHQLAADEAVRQARYAGLPVDDLPNLNDHERALIALNLIRELRNVRRWRGRVNAPDGLNLRSQGDANANVLTSLTNGAEFDVLNDENSWLCVAVDAETAGFVHCDYVTNLDEQPAPAPQPLPAGDYFHTEPALRNVPLAPPVAEQITLSPSAQPGAQRLAAIWNQYGGLLTALADRLQIDPAVAVAVLNVESGGQAFGAPGKPIIRFENHLFYADWGNTHADIFDSYFRFNREPNQSWKDHQWRGNVQQP
;
A
#
# COMPACT_ATOMS: atom_id res chain seq x y z
N MET A 1 24.29 -28.86 -3.41
CA MET A 1 23.82 -29.20 -4.77
C MET A 1 23.08 -27.97 -5.27
N SER A 2 23.48 -27.50 -6.45
CA SER A 2 23.44 -26.11 -6.89
C SER A 2 22.11 -25.68 -7.51
N ASP A 3 21.59 -24.52 -7.12
CA ASP A 3 21.14 -23.37 -7.94
C ASP A 3 20.60 -23.56 -9.37
N ASN A 4 21.17 -24.46 -10.17
CA ASN A 4 20.70 -24.79 -11.52
C ASN A 4 19.36 -25.55 -11.49
N LYS A 5 19.01 -26.26 -10.40
CA LYS A 5 17.76 -27.03 -10.36
C LYS A 5 16.49 -26.17 -10.29
N VAL A 6 16.54 -25.00 -9.65
CA VAL A 6 15.35 -24.15 -9.47
C VAL A 6 15.02 -23.39 -10.75
N SER A 7 16.03 -22.99 -11.54
CA SER A 7 15.79 -22.36 -12.85
C SER A 7 15.07 -23.29 -13.81
N ASP A 8 15.25 -24.61 -13.68
CA ASP A 8 14.59 -25.60 -14.54
C ASP A 8 13.07 -25.66 -14.32
N PHE A 9 12.54 -25.05 -13.25
CA PHE A 9 11.10 -24.99 -12.99
C PHE A 9 10.39 -23.88 -13.77
N PHE A 10 11.13 -22.90 -14.29
CA PHE A 10 10.57 -21.72 -14.96
C PHE A 10 10.56 -21.92 -16.48
N PRO A 11 9.51 -21.50 -17.18
CA PRO A 11 9.45 -21.58 -18.64
C PRO A 11 10.22 -20.40 -19.25
N ASP A 12 10.35 -20.41 -20.58
CA ASP A 12 11.04 -19.34 -21.29
C ASP A 12 10.23 -18.03 -21.32
N TYR A 13 8.89 -18.09 -21.24
CA TYR A 13 8.01 -16.93 -21.44
C TYR A 13 6.97 -16.74 -20.33
N ILE A 14 6.57 -15.48 -20.10
CA ILE A 14 5.60 -15.09 -19.07
C ILE A 14 4.14 -15.50 -19.37
N PHE A 15 3.87 -16.03 -20.57
CA PHE A 15 2.52 -16.42 -20.98
C PHE A 15 1.97 -17.52 -20.08
N GLY A 16 0.68 -17.49 -19.77
CA GLY A 16 0.08 -18.60 -19.06
C GLY A 16 -1.44 -18.61 -19.06
N LEU A 17 -1.98 -19.78 -18.70
CA LEU A 17 -3.40 -20.07 -18.64
C LEU A 17 -3.75 -20.85 -17.38
N HIS A 18 -4.92 -20.57 -16.85
CA HIS A 18 -5.53 -21.36 -15.78
C HIS A 18 -6.25 -22.59 -16.37
N GLU A 19 -5.86 -23.77 -15.90
CA GLU A 19 -6.25 -25.14 -16.29
C GLU A 19 -5.94 -25.56 -17.73
N CYS A 20 -5.40 -26.77 -17.90
CA CYS A 20 -5.17 -27.39 -19.20
C CYS A 20 -6.40 -28.14 -19.73
N ALA A 21 -7.45 -28.31 -18.92
CA ALA A 21 -8.67 -29.00 -19.31
C ALA A 21 -9.33 -28.27 -20.48
N GLY A 22 -9.16 -28.80 -21.70
CA GLY A 22 -9.65 -28.17 -22.94
C GLY A 22 -8.54 -27.70 -23.90
N GLY A 23 -7.26 -27.88 -23.56
CA GLY A 23 -6.14 -27.80 -24.52
C GLY A 23 -5.62 -26.40 -24.86
N GLY A 24 -5.88 -25.39 -24.01
CA GLY A 24 -5.49 -24.00 -24.27
C GLY A 24 -4.00 -23.77 -24.31
N GLU A 25 -3.25 -24.55 -23.55
CA GLU A 25 -1.79 -24.55 -23.56
C GLU A 25 -1.23 -24.91 -24.95
N GLY A 26 -2.01 -25.60 -25.78
CA GLY A 26 -1.68 -25.86 -27.18
C GLY A 26 -1.38 -24.59 -27.98
N LEU A 27 -2.05 -23.46 -27.67
CA LEU A 27 -1.80 -22.18 -28.34
C LEU A 27 -0.38 -21.66 -28.10
N MET A 28 0.11 -21.80 -26.86
CA MET A 28 1.49 -21.41 -26.50
C MET A 28 2.52 -22.27 -27.23
N LEU A 29 2.24 -23.57 -27.33
CA LEU A 29 3.13 -24.54 -27.97
C LEU A 29 3.17 -24.39 -29.50
N GLU A 30 2.02 -24.16 -30.14
CA GLU A 30 1.92 -23.85 -31.57
C GLU A 30 2.71 -22.59 -31.95
N ALA A 31 2.75 -21.60 -31.05
CA ALA A 31 3.52 -20.38 -31.22
C ALA A 31 5.03 -20.53 -30.92
N GLY A 32 5.47 -21.68 -30.39
CA GLY A 32 6.85 -21.85 -29.89
C GLY A 32 7.16 -20.97 -28.68
N ARG A 33 6.14 -20.64 -27.87
CA ARG A 33 6.18 -19.73 -26.72
C ARG A 33 5.70 -20.44 -25.46
N ALA A 34 6.30 -21.59 -25.14
CA ALA A 34 5.91 -22.37 -23.98
C ALA A 34 5.99 -21.53 -22.69
N GLY A 35 4.95 -21.58 -21.89
CA GLY A 35 4.76 -20.75 -20.71
C GLY A 35 4.21 -21.56 -19.53
N TRP A 36 3.36 -20.93 -18.73
CA TRP A 36 2.80 -21.46 -17.51
C TRP A 36 1.43 -22.10 -17.70
N VAL A 37 1.20 -23.19 -16.98
CA VAL A 37 -0.13 -23.76 -16.74
C VAL A 37 -0.35 -23.81 -15.24
N LEU A 38 -1.48 -23.28 -14.77
CA LEU A 38 -1.90 -23.43 -13.38
C LEU A 38 -3.00 -24.48 -13.25
N GLU A 39 -2.78 -25.45 -12.38
CA GLU A 39 -3.76 -26.49 -12.06
C GLU A 39 -4.28 -26.36 -10.63
N LEU A 40 -5.48 -26.87 -10.38
CA LEU A 40 -6.13 -26.85 -9.08
C LEU A 40 -6.14 -28.24 -8.46
N ALA A 41 -5.86 -28.32 -7.16
CA ALA A 41 -6.02 -29.56 -6.40
C ALA A 41 -6.71 -29.33 -5.06
N SER A 42 -7.88 -29.94 -4.89
CA SER A 42 -8.59 -30.07 -3.62
C SER A 42 -7.98 -31.22 -2.82
N VAL A 43 -7.07 -30.90 -1.89
CA VAL A 43 -6.34 -31.91 -1.11
C VAL A 43 -7.02 -32.28 0.21
N GLY A 44 -7.99 -31.49 0.67
CA GLY A 44 -8.70 -31.77 1.92
C GLY A 44 -7.76 -31.99 3.10
N LEU A 45 -8.12 -32.93 3.97
CA LEU A 45 -7.32 -33.35 5.12
C LEU A 45 -6.68 -34.74 4.92
N ASP A 46 -6.80 -35.33 3.72
CA ASP A 46 -6.35 -36.69 3.40
C ASP A 46 -5.44 -36.77 2.14
N GLY A 47 -5.23 -35.65 1.45
CA GLY A 47 -4.44 -35.55 0.22
C GLY A 47 -5.26 -35.62 -1.07
N GLY A 48 -6.58 -35.77 -0.96
CA GLY A 48 -7.51 -35.80 -2.08
C GLY A 48 -7.23 -36.93 -3.08
N SER A 49 -7.98 -36.96 -4.17
CA SER A 49 -7.80 -37.93 -5.26
C SER A 49 -7.58 -37.29 -6.63
N ASP A 50 -7.41 -35.96 -6.67
CA ASP A 50 -7.19 -35.22 -7.90
C ASP A 50 -5.93 -35.71 -8.61
N ASN A 51 -5.93 -35.60 -9.94
CA ASN A 51 -4.79 -35.99 -10.77
C ASN A 51 -3.55 -35.19 -10.34
N ALA A 52 -2.42 -35.89 -10.20
CA ALA A 52 -1.15 -35.31 -9.78
C ALA A 52 -0.03 -35.54 -10.80
N ASP A 53 -0.33 -36.19 -11.93
CA ASP A 53 0.64 -36.37 -13.02
C ASP A 53 0.55 -35.21 -14.02
N PHE A 54 1.58 -34.38 -14.00
CA PHE A 54 1.76 -33.22 -14.87
C PHE A 54 2.92 -33.39 -15.84
N GLN A 55 3.59 -34.56 -15.82
CA GLN A 55 4.71 -34.86 -16.72
C GLN A 55 4.36 -34.66 -18.21
N PRO A 56 3.14 -34.97 -18.70
CA PRO A 56 2.79 -34.70 -20.10
C PRO A 56 2.85 -33.23 -20.51
N LEU A 57 2.66 -32.29 -19.58
CA LEU A 57 2.79 -30.85 -19.84
C LEU A 57 4.27 -30.46 -19.89
N VAL A 58 5.04 -30.96 -18.92
CA VAL A 58 6.48 -30.68 -18.78
C VAL A 58 7.29 -31.22 -19.96
N ASP A 59 6.97 -32.42 -20.44
CA ASP A 59 7.61 -33.04 -21.60
C ASP A 59 7.42 -32.20 -22.89
N ARG A 60 6.43 -31.30 -22.90
CA ARG A 60 6.17 -30.36 -24.00
C ARG A 60 6.82 -29.00 -23.78
N GLY A 61 7.58 -28.81 -22.69
CA GLY A 61 8.29 -27.57 -22.35
C GLY A 61 7.47 -26.56 -21.57
N LEU A 62 6.29 -26.94 -21.04
CA LEU A 62 5.49 -26.07 -20.18
C LEU A 62 5.92 -26.19 -18.72
N SER A 63 5.79 -25.10 -17.97
CA SER A 63 5.94 -25.11 -16.51
C SER A 63 4.59 -25.18 -15.83
N VAL A 64 4.52 -25.93 -14.74
CA VAL A 64 3.28 -26.16 -13.99
C VAL A 64 3.39 -25.58 -12.59
N VAL A 65 2.35 -24.87 -12.19
CA VAL A 65 2.12 -24.43 -10.81
C VAL A 65 0.78 -25.00 -10.33
N VAL A 66 0.72 -25.52 -9.11
CA VAL A 66 -0.52 -26.13 -8.59
C VAL A 66 -0.99 -25.41 -7.34
N ARG A 67 -2.27 -24.99 -7.33
CA ARG A 67 -2.93 -24.44 -6.16
C ARG A 67 -3.54 -25.54 -5.29
N LEU A 68 -2.90 -25.81 -4.16
CA LEU A 68 -3.35 -26.77 -3.15
C LEU A 68 -4.31 -26.06 -2.19
N HIS A 69 -5.53 -26.57 -2.08
CA HIS A 69 -6.54 -26.00 -1.19
C HIS A 69 -7.32 -27.11 -0.46
N ASN A 70 -7.79 -26.80 0.74
CA ASN A 70 -8.55 -27.73 1.58
C ASN A 70 -9.91 -28.05 0.95
N GLY A 71 -10.60 -27.04 0.41
CA GLY A 71 -11.82 -27.22 -0.34
C GLY A 71 -12.42 -25.88 -0.74
N TYR A 72 -13.65 -25.91 -1.25
CA TYR A 72 -14.44 -24.72 -1.55
C TYR A 72 -15.40 -24.38 -0.41
N LYS A 73 -16.07 -23.21 -0.46
CA LYS A 73 -17.14 -22.86 0.47
C LYS A 73 -18.11 -24.04 0.68
N PRO A 74 -18.41 -24.46 1.92
CA PRO A 74 -18.10 -23.79 3.19
C PRO A 74 -16.78 -24.24 3.86
N ASN A 75 -16.00 -25.13 3.27
CA ASN A 75 -14.79 -25.67 3.91
C ASN A 75 -13.60 -24.71 3.88
N GLY A 76 -13.57 -23.80 2.91
CA GLY A 76 -12.51 -22.82 2.72
C GLY A 76 -11.23 -23.39 2.12
N ALA A 77 -10.44 -22.52 1.49
CA ALA A 77 -9.16 -22.85 0.88
C ALA A 77 -8.13 -23.32 1.91
N LEU A 78 -8.24 -22.85 3.15
CA LEU A 78 -7.57 -23.38 4.33
C LEU A 78 -8.63 -23.94 5.30
N PRO A 79 -8.33 -25.00 6.07
CA PRO A 79 -9.24 -25.46 7.11
C PRO A 79 -9.13 -24.56 8.35
N HIS A 80 -9.86 -24.91 9.40
CA HIS A 80 -9.67 -24.28 10.71
C HIS A 80 -8.28 -24.55 11.31
N PRO A 81 -7.74 -23.65 12.17
CA PRO A 81 -6.40 -23.77 12.74
C PRO A 81 -6.10 -25.12 13.42
N GLN A 82 -7.08 -25.75 14.07
CA GLN A 82 -6.88 -27.07 14.68
C GLN A 82 -6.56 -28.20 13.67
N HIS A 83 -6.69 -27.95 12.37
CA HIS A 83 -6.47 -28.91 11.29
C HIS A 83 -5.26 -28.56 10.41
N TYR A 84 -4.46 -27.53 10.73
CA TYR A 84 -3.30 -27.15 9.91
C TYR A 84 -2.24 -28.26 9.76
N ASP A 85 -1.99 -29.07 10.79
CA ASP A 85 -1.08 -30.22 10.66
C ASP A 85 -1.65 -31.29 9.72
N ALA A 86 -2.96 -31.57 9.79
CA ALA A 86 -3.60 -32.52 8.91
C ALA A 86 -3.56 -32.03 7.45
N PHE A 87 -3.83 -30.75 7.23
CA PHE A 87 -3.74 -30.12 5.91
C PHE A 87 -2.31 -30.09 5.35
N ALA A 88 -1.30 -29.80 6.17
CA ALA A 88 0.10 -29.87 5.75
C ALA A 88 0.49 -31.30 5.33
N ASN A 89 0.05 -32.31 6.09
CA ASN A 89 0.24 -33.71 5.73
C ASN A 89 -0.51 -34.12 4.45
N ALA A 90 -1.72 -33.58 4.24
CA ALA A 90 -2.49 -33.77 3.01
C ALA A 90 -1.79 -33.16 1.79
N CYS A 91 -1.29 -31.92 1.89
CA CYS A 91 -0.47 -31.29 0.87
C CYS A 91 0.76 -32.15 0.54
N ALA A 92 1.50 -32.60 1.55
CA ALA A 92 2.66 -33.46 1.34
C ALA A 92 2.31 -34.82 0.71
N THR A 93 1.11 -35.35 0.99
CA THR A 93 0.62 -36.60 0.39
C THR A 93 0.30 -36.42 -1.08
N PHE A 94 -0.33 -35.30 -1.46
CA PHE A 94 -0.56 -34.94 -2.85
C PHE A 94 0.77 -34.74 -3.60
N VAL A 95 1.70 -33.97 -3.04
CA VAL A 95 3.00 -33.69 -3.66
C VAL A 95 3.82 -34.98 -3.85
N ARG A 96 3.84 -35.89 -2.86
CA ARG A 96 4.59 -37.15 -2.97
C ARG A 96 4.16 -38.04 -4.14
N ARG A 97 2.90 -37.95 -4.56
CA ARG A 97 2.40 -38.68 -5.74
C ARG A 97 2.42 -37.85 -7.02
N SER A 98 2.91 -36.62 -6.95
CA SER A 98 2.96 -35.74 -8.11
C SER A 98 4.19 -36.00 -8.96
N HIS A 99 4.03 -35.84 -10.27
CA HIS A 99 5.10 -35.92 -11.25
C HIS A 99 5.11 -34.66 -12.12
N GLY A 100 6.29 -34.08 -12.33
CA GLY A 100 6.49 -32.91 -13.19
C GLY A 100 6.22 -31.53 -12.55
N CYS A 101 5.65 -31.44 -11.35
CA CYS A 101 5.42 -30.16 -10.68
C CYS A 101 6.38 -29.94 -9.50
N HIS A 102 6.89 -28.71 -9.37
CA HIS A 102 7.79 -28.26 -8.30
C HIS A 102 7.42 -26.89 -7.72
N ILE A 103 6.26 -26.34 -8.10
CA ILE A 103 5.78 -25.03 -7.64
C ILE A 103 4.34 -25.16 -7.13
N TRP A 104 4.12 -24.78 -5.87
CA TRP A 104 2.88 -24.99 -5.14
C TRP A 104 2.35 -23.67 -4.59
N ILE A 105 1.04 -23.46 -4.60
CA ILE A 105 0.38 -22.33 -3.92
C ILE A 105 -0.45 -22.91 -2.77
N ILE A 106 -0.35 -22.33 -1.58
CA ILE A 106 -1.13 -22.78 -0.40
C ILE A 106 -2.34 -21.89 -0.20
N GLY A 107 -3.51 -22.43 -0.53
CA GLY A 107 -4.79 -21.75 -0.44
C GLY A 107 -5.06 -20.81 -1.62
N ASN A 108 -6.12 -20.01 -1.48
CA ASN A 108 -6.53 -18.97 -2.41
C ASN A 108 -7.10 -17.80 -1.61
N GLU A 109 -6.83 -16.56 -2.03
CA GLU A 109 -7.46 -15.32 -1.56
C GLU A 109 -7.95 -15.35 -0.09
N PRO A 110 -7.06 -15.58 0.89
CA PRO A 110 -7.46 -15.90 2.27
C PRO A 110 -8.23 -14.77 2.99
N ASN A 111 -8.21 -13.55 2.44
CA ASN A 111 -9.00 -12.42 2.90
C ASN A 111 -10.43 -12.39 2.34
N HIS A 112 -10.89 -13.32 1.51
CA HIS A 112 -12.24 -13.30 0.92
C HIS A 112 -13.18 -14.30 1.60
N GLU A 113 -14.42 -13.91 1.96
CA GLU A 113 -15.39 -14.82 2.60
C GLU A 113 -15.59 -16.17 1.90
N ALA A 114 -15.53 -16.22 0.56
CA ALA A 114 -15.76 -17.44 -0.19
C ALA A 114 -14.66 -18.50 0.05
N GLU A 115 -13.47 -18.06 0.42
CA GLU A 115 -12.29 -18.90 0.63
C GLU A 115 -12.05 -19.25 2.11
N ARG A 116 -12.88 -18.73 3.01
CA ARG A 116 -12.74 -18.92 4.45
C ARG A 116 -13.46 -20.18 4.96
N PRO A 117 -12.89 -20.93 5.92
CA PRO A 117 -13.59 -22.02 6.57
C PRO A 117 -14.81 -21.47 7.33
N GLN A 118 -16.00 -21.84 6.87
CA GLN A 118 -17.30 -21.37 7.38
C GLN A 118 -17.44 -19.84 7.42
N GLY A 119 -16.73 -19.12 6.53
CA GLY A 119 -16.73 -17.66 6.49
C GLY A 119 -15.89 -16.98 7.58
N GLU A 120 -15.24 -17.74 8.48
CA GLU A 120 -14.43 -17.20 9.57
C GLU A 120 -13.13 -16.59 9.05
N PHE A 121 -12.77 -15.40 9.56
CA PHE A 121 -11.57 -14.68 9.12
C PHE A 121 -10.31 -15.52 9.30
N ILE A 122 -9.51 -15.61 8.24
CA ILE A 122 -8.14 -16.09 8.29
C ILE A 122 -7.26 -14.87 8.53
N PHE A 123 -6.70 -14.72 9.73
CA PHE A 123 -5.79 -13.62 10.05
C PHE A 123 -4.38 -13.88 9.47
N PRO A 124 -3.57 -12.83 9.26
CA PRO A 124 -2.22 -12.98 8.68
C PRO A 124 -1.35 -14.04 9.36
N GLN A 125 -1.36 -14.09 10.70
CA GLN A 125 -0.61 -15.08 11.48
C GLN A 125 -1.12 -16.51 11.28
N GLN A 126 -2.44 -16.68 11.13
CA GLN A 126 -3.03 -18.00 10.88
C GLN A 126 -2.68 -18.51 9.48
N TYR A 127 -2.73 -17.62 8.48
CA TYR A 127 -2.27 -17.96 7.14
C TYR A 127 -0.79 -18.35 7.14
N ALA A 128 0.07 -17.53 7.78
CA ALA A 128 1.51 -17.80 7.85
C ALA A 128 1.85 -19.12 8.55
N ASP A 129 1.11 -19.50 9.61
CA ASP A 129 1.27 -20.79 10.28
C ASP A 129 0.93 -21.97 9.34
N ALA A 130 -0.24 -21.92 8.70
CA ALA A 130 -0.66 -22.95 7.74
C ALA A 130 0.32 -23.08 6.57
N TYR A 131 0.71 -21.95 5.96
CA TYR A 131 1.70 -21.88 4.90
C TYR A 131 3.03 -22.52 5.32
N THR A 132 3.56 -22.13 6.48
CA THR A 132 4.85 -22.60 6.98
C THR A 132 4.84 -24.11 7.24
N ARG A 133 3.75 -24.65 7.80
CA ARG A 133 3.58 -26.09 8.01
C ARG A 133 3.52 -26.85 6.69
N CYS A 134 2.71 -26.39 5.73
CA CYS A 134 2.62 -27.00 4.41
C CYS A 134 3.98 -26.99 3.70
N ARG A 135 4.69 -25.86 3.69
CA ARG A 135 6.01 -25.73 3.08
C ARG A 135 7.02 -26.70 3.67
N ARG A 136 7.12 -26.77 5.00
CA ARG A 136 8.03 -27.70 5.69
C ARG A 136 7.70 -29.15 5.38
N ALA A 137 6.42 -29.51 5.38
CA ALA A 137 5.98 -30.87 5.06
C ALA A 137 6.30 -31.27 3.62
N ILE A 138 6.11 -30.36 2.65
CA ILE A 138 6.45 -30.58 1.24
C ILE A 138 7.96 -30.78 1.05
N ARG A 139 8.78 -29.89 1.61
CA ARG A 139 10.24 -29.94 1.43
C ARG A 139 10.94 -31.10 2.14
N GLN A 140 10.24 -31.81 3.02
CA GLN A 140 10.73 -33.04 3.64
C GLN A 140 10.55 -34.28 2.74
N ILE A 141 9.83 -34.15 1.62
CA ILE A 141 9.64 -35.26 0.68
C ILE A 141 10.91 -35.39 -0.18
N PRO A 142 11.50 -36.59 -0.28
CA PRO A 142 12.63 -36.82 -1.17
C PRO A 142 12.32 -36.43 -2.62
N GLY A 143 13.18 -35.62 -3.24
CA GLY A 143 12.98 -35.09 -4.59
C GLY A 143 12.25 -33.75 -4.66
N HIS A 144 11.71 -33.26 -3.54
CA HIS A 144 10.98 -31.98 -3.43
C HIS A 144 11.66 -30.99 -2.47
N GLU A 145 12.93 -31.22 -2.11
CA GLU A 145 13.66 -30.41 -1.13
C GLU A 145 13.84 -28.94 -1.59
N PHE A 146 13.75 -28.71 -2.89
CA PHE A 146 13.92 -27.41 -3.54
C PHE A 146 12.64 -26.85 -4.14
N ASP A 147 11.50 -27.51 -3.91
CA ASP A 147 10.21 -27.03 -4.41
C ASP A 147 9.91 -25.63 -3.87
N LEU A 148 9.25 -24.83 -4.70
CA LEU A 148 8.84 -23.49 -4.35
C LEU A 148 7.40 -23.53 -3.83
N VAL A 149 7.20 -23.03 -2.61
CA VAL A 149 5.85 -22.90 -2.03
C VAL A 149 5.50 -21.43 -1.95
N LEU A 150 4.59 -20.98 -2.81
CA LEU A 150 4.21 -19.59 -2.98
C LEU A 150 3.12 -19.19 -1.97
N VAL A 151 3.30 -17.99 -1.42
CA VAL A 151 2.29 -17.31 -0.61
C VAL A 151 1.14 -16.88 -1.52
N ALA A 152 -0.07 -17.33 -1.20
CA ALA A 152 -1.29 -16.91 -1.87
C ALA A 152 -1.61 -15.46 -1.49
N GLY A 153 -1.71 -14.61 -2.51
CA GLY A 153 -2.13 -13.24 -2.38
C GLY A 153 -3.60 -13.14 -1.95
N PRO A 154 -3.98 -12.12 -1.19
CA PRO A 154 -5.38 -11.80 -0.95
C PRO A 154 -6.12 -11.42 -2.23
N ALA A 155 -7.43 -11.57 -2.25
CA ALA A 155 -8.33 -10.95 -3.23
C ALA A 155 -8.10 -9.43 -3.24
N PRO A 156 -7.70 -8.84 -4.38
CA PRO A 156 -7.71 -7.40 -4.57
C PRO A 156 -9.10 -6.84 -4.28
N TRP A 157 -9.13 -5.61 -3.76
CA TRP A 157 -10.37 -4.86 -3.47
C TRP A 157 -11.26 -5.45 -2.37
N ASN A 158 -10.95 -6.64 -1.84
CA ASN A 158 -11.73 -7.23 -0.77
C ASN A 158 -11.31 -6.68 0.61
N ALA A 159 -12.22 -5.88 1.17
CA ALA A 159 -12.07 -5.12 2.41
C ALA A 159 -12.62 -5.81 3.68
N GLU A 160 -13.02 -7.07 3.57
CA GLU A 160 -13.80 -7.73 4.61
C GLU A 160 -12.99 -8.13 5.84
N THR A 161 -11.75 -8.61 5.64
CA THR A 161 -10.93 -9.14 6.74
C THR A 161 -10.30 -8.01 7.54
N ARG A 162 -10.89 -7.71 8.70
CA ARG A 162 -10.46 -6.64 9.62
C ARG A 162 -9.88 -7.21 10.91
N TYR A 163 -8.85 -6.57 11.44
CA TYR A 163 -8.17 -6.96 12.67
C TYR A 163 -7.43 -5.76 13.29
N PRO A 164 -6.98 -5.82 14.56
CA PRO A 164 -6.19 -4.74 15.17
C PRO A 164 -4.98 -4.38 14.31
N GLY A 165 -4.80 -3.09 14.02
CA GLY A 165 -3.78 -2.60 13.08
C GLY A 165 -4.25 -2.51 11.63
N ASN A 166 -5.32 -3.19 11.23
CA ASN A 166 -5.93 -3.12 9.91
C ASN A 166 -7.48 -3.02 10.01
N ALA A 167 -7.95 -1.97 10.69
CA ALA A 167 -9.38 -1.78 10.94
C ALA A 167 -10.21 -1.49 9.68
N GLY A 168 -9.55 -0.96 8.63
CA GLY A 168 -10.16 -0.81 7.31
C GLY A 168 -10.46 -2.18 6.70
N GLY A 169 -9.49 -3.10 6.75
CA GLY A 169 -9.46 -4.30 5.92
C GLY A 169 -8.68 -4.03 4.63
N ASP A 170 -7.61 -3.26 4.72
CA ASP A 170 -6.70 -3.00 3.61
C ASP A 170 -6.05 -4.32 3.17
N TRP A 171 -6.34 -4.74 1.94
CA TRP A 171 -5.90 -6.02 1.39
C TRP A 171 -4.38 -6.02 1.10
N VAL A 172 -3.78 -4.87 0.82
CA VAL A 172 -2.33 -4.74 0.63
C VAL A 172 -1.61 -4.82 1.97
N LYS A 173 -2.15 -4.16 3.00
CA LYS A 173 -1.66 -4.33 4.36
C LYS A 173 -1.81 -5.78 4.83
N TYR A 174 -2.93 -6.42 4.54
CA TYR A 174 -3.12 -7.85 4.85
C TYR A 174 -2.04 -8.71 4.21
N PHE A 175 -1.72 -8.48 2.94
CA PHE A 175 -0.63 -9.16 2.27
C PHE A 175 0.73 -8.91 2.95
N ALA A 176 1.08 -7.66 3.24
CA ALA A 176 2.32 -7.33 3.94
C ALA A 176 2.42 -8.02 5.32
N ASP A 177 1.33 -8.00 6.09
CA ASP A 177 1.26 -8.62 7.41
C ASP A 177 1.37 -10.16 7.34
N GLN A 178 0.89 -10.80 6.25
CA GLN A 178 1.10 -12.24 6.03
C GLN A 178 2.59 -12.54 5.85
N ILE A 179 3.27 -11.78 4.99
CA ILE A 179 4.69 -11.97 4.68
C ILE A 179 5.55 -11.72 5.93
N ASP A 180 5.17 -10.73 6.74
CA ASP A 180 5.83 -10.41 7.99
C ASP A 180 5.61 -11.45 9.11
N ALA A 181 4.50 -12.19 9.06
CA ALA A 181 4.26 -13.29 9.98
C ALA A 181 5.02 -14.59 9.60
N ILE A 182 5.51 -14.72 8.36
CA ILE A 182 6.30 -15.87 7.91
C ILE A 182 7.75 -15.75 8.45
N PRO A 183 8.34 -16.81 9.04
CA PRO A 183 9.71 -16.78 9.51
C PRO A 183 10.72 -16.39 8.40
N PRO A 184 11.75 -15.57 8.71
CA PRO A 184 12.78 -15.22 7.73
C PRO A 184 13.43 -16.45 7.10
N GLY A 185 13.58 -16.45 5.78
CA GLY A 185 14.11 -17.60 5.01
C GLY A 185 13.09 -18.72 4.74
N GLU A 186 11.85 -18.58 5.22
CA GLU A 186 10.78 -19.55 4.99
C GLU A 186 9.75 -19.14 3.95
N CYS A 187 9.99 -18.06 3.21
CA CYS A 187 9.18 -17.63 2.07
C CYS A 187 9.89 -17.99 0.75
N ASP A 188 9.18 -18.60 -0.20
CA ASP A 188 9.76 -18.99 -1.50
C ASP A 188 9.26 -18.18 -2.70
N GLY A 189 8.23 -17.35 -2.51
CA GLY A 189 7.66 -16.50 -3.57
C GLY A 189 6.18 -16.21 -3.34
N PHE A 190 5.56 -15.60 -4.35
CA PHE A 190 4.21 -15.03 -4.24
C PHE A 190 3.35 -15.37 -5.46
N ALA A 191 2.08 -15.67 -5.21
CA ALA A 191 1.04 -15.86 -6.22
C ALA A 191 -0.02 -14.78 -6.00
N ILE A 192 -0.01 -13.73 -6.82
CA ILE A 192 -0.90 -12.56 -6.69
C ILE A 192 -1.94 -12.55 -7.81
N HIS A 193 -3.02 -11.79 -7.65
CA HIS A 193 -4.06 -11.65 -8.67
C HIS A 193 -4.14 -10.20 -9.17
N ALA A 194 -4.52 -10.02 -10.44
CA ALA A 194 -4.68 -8.70 -11.03
C ALA A 194 -5.83 -8.69 -12.04
N TYR A 195 -6.88 -7.92 -11.73
CA TYR A 195 -8.13 -7.92 -12.49
C TYR A 195 -8.43 -6.55 -13.09
N THR A 196 -9.33 -6.52 -14.07
CA THR A 196 -10.07 -5.30 -14.41
C THR A 196 -11.54 -5.48 -14.05
N HIS A 197 -12.26 -4.39 -13.81
CA HIS A 197 -13.71 -4.48 -13.62
C HIS A 197 -14.41 -4.93 -14.90
N GLU A 198 -14.01 -4.38 -16.05
CA GLU A 198 -14.64 -4.67 -17.35
C GLU A 198 -13.63 -5.19 -18.36
N HIS A 199 -14.13 -5.81 -19.44
CA HIS A 199 -13.33 -6.19 -20.60
C HIS A 199 -13.01 -4.93 -21.43
N ASP A 200 -12.16 -4.05 -20.90
CA ASP A 200 -11.69 -2.80 -21.50
C ASP A 200 -10.16 -2.67 -21.38
N PRO A 201 -9.40 -2.68 -22.49
CA PRO A 201 -7.96 -2.53 -22.47
C PRO A 201 -7.47 -1.23 -21.80
N ALA A 202 -8.27 -0.16 -21.80
CA ALA A 202 -7.90 1.09 -21.13
C ALA A 202 -7.64 0.89 -19.63
N MET A 203 -8.34 -0.06 -18.99
CA MET A 203 -8.20 -0.38 -17.57
C MET A 203 -6.89 -1.12 -17.25
N ILE A 204 -6.20 -1.68 -18.24
CA ILE A 204 -4.90 -2.36 -18.03
C ILE A 204 -3.81 -1.37 -17.61
N THR A 205 -3.80 -0.20 -18.24
CA THR A 205 -2.69 0.77 -18.15
C THR A 205 -3.04 2.03 -17.37
N ALA A 206 -4.30 2.19 -16.97
CA ALA A 206 -4.74 3.33 -16.19
C ALA A 206 -4.34 3.15 -14.71
N ASP A 207 -3.81 4.22 -14.11
CA ASP A 207 -3.67 4.33 -12.64
C ASP A 207 -4.96 4.91 -12.07
N LEU A 208 -5.99 4.06 -11.97
CA LEU A 208 -7.24 4.36 -11.27
C LEU A 208 -7.12 3.93 -9.81
N PHE A 209 -7.65 4.74 -8.89
CA PHE A 209 -7.59 4.51 -7.44
C PHE A 209 -8.98 4.30 -6.86
N GLN A 210 -9.04 3.58 -5.74
CA GLN A 210 -10.27 3.31 -5.01
C GLN A 210 -10.95 4.61 -4.54
N GLY A 211 -12.28 4.66 -4.58
CA GLY A 211 -13.05 5.83 -4.14
C GLY A 211 -13.34 5.85 -2.64
N ALA A 212 -13.33 4.69 -1.98
CA ALA A 212 -13.72 4.54 -0.57
C ALA A 212 -12.68 5.13 0.40
N ASP A 213 -13.14 5.84 1.43
CA ASP A 213 -12.28 6.38 2.48
C ASP A 213 -11.51 5.24 3.18
N GLY A 214 -10.21 5.44 3.40
CA GLY A 214 -9.28 4.41 3.87
C GLY A 214 -8.59 3.61 2.75
N TYR A 215 -9.12 3.62 1.52
CA TYR A 215 -8.61 2.84 0.40
C TYR A 215 -8.06 3.67 -0.76
N LYS A 216 -8.25 4.99 -0.74
CA LYS A 216 -7.88 5.92 -1.82
C LYS A 216 -6.42 5.86 -2.29
N HIS A 217 -5.54 5.26 -1.49
CA HIS A 217 -4.14 5.05 -1.83
C HIS A 217 -3.88 3.77 -2.64
N LEU A 218 -4.89 2.90 -2.79
CA LEU A 218 -4.82 1.62 -3.52
C LEU A 218 -5.45 1.74 -4.91
N ARG A 219 -4.89 0.99 -5.86
CA ARG A 219 -5.36 0.98 -7.25
C ARG A 219 -6.63 0.15 -7.41
N ASN A 220 -7.39 0.46 -8.47
CA ASN A 220 -8.75 -0.04 -8.70
C ASN A 220 -8.91 -0.79 -10.04
N GLU A 221 -7.83 -1.16 -10.72
CA GLU A 221 -7.86 -1.95 -11.95
C GLU A 221 -6.60 -2.84 -12.01
N PHE A 222 -6.18 -3.25 -13.21
CA PHE A 222 -5.11 -4.22 -13.42
C PHE A 222 -3.82 -3.88 -12.68
N ARG A 223 -3.48 -2.58 -12.56
CA ARG A 223 -2.28 -2.11 -11.86
C ARG A 223 -2.28 -2.33 -10.35
N THR A 224 -3.30 -2.95 -9.75
CA THR A 224 -3.26 -3.48 -8.37
C THR A 224 -2.05 -4.38 -8.13
N TYR A 225 -1.54 -5.07 -9.16
CA TYR A 225 -0.29 -5.81 -9.05
C TYR A 225 0.85 -4.95 -8.50
N ARG A 226 0.89 -3.64 -8.83
CA ARG A 226 1.92 -2.73 -8.34
C ARG A 226 1.83 -2.52 -6.84
N ASP A 227 0.61 -2.44 -6.28
CA ASP A 227 0.43 -2.31 -4.83
C ASP A 227 0.92 -3.57 -4.11
N PHE A 228 0.69 -4.75 -4.69
CA PHE A 228 1.32 -6.00 -4.20
C PHE A 228 2.85 -5.93 -4.26
N MET A 229 3.42 -5.53 -5.38
CA MET A 229 4.87 -5.46 -5.57
C MET A 229 5.53 -4.46 -4.61
N GLU A 230 4.88 -3.33 -4.35
CA GLU A 230 5.33 -2.31 -3.39
C GLU A 230 5.29 -2.83 -1.95
N ALA A 231 4.31 -3.68 -1.62
CA ALA A 231 4.16 -4.30 -0.30
C ALA A 231 5.15 -5.43 0.00
N ILE A 232 5.81 -6.02 -1.02
CA ILE A 232 6.82 -7.06 -0.79
C ILE A 232 8.05 -6.46 -0.07
N PRO A 233 8.40 -6.94 1.14
CA PRO A 233 9.53 -6.40 1.90
C PRO A 233 10.84 -6.68 1.19
N ALA A 234 11.85 -5.82 1.42
CA ALA A 234 13.15 -5.89 0.75
C ALA A 234 13.80 -7.28 0.82
N ARG A 235 13.70 -7.95 1.99
CA ARG A 235 14.21 -9.32 2.19
C ARG A 235 13.61 -10.35 1.23
N CYS A 236 12.44 -10.09 0.65
CA CYS A 236 11.72 -10.99 -0.24
C CYS A 236 11.76 -10.55 -1.71
N ARG A 237 12.36 -9.40 -2.05
CA ARG A 237 12.38 -8.88 -3.44
C ARG A 237 13.22 -9.71 -4.42
N HIS A 238 13.99 -10.67 -3.89
CA HIS A 238 14.75 -11.64 -4.68
C HIS A 238 13.96 -12.93 -4.98
N LEU A 239 12.72 -13.05 -4.48
CA LEU A 239 11.86 -14.21 -4.68
C LEU A 239 10.97 -14.06 -5.92
N PRO A 240 10.50 -15.16 -6.54
CA PRO A 240 9.57 -15.10 -7.64
C PRO A 240 8.18 -14.59 -7.26
N VAL A 241 7.52 -13.92 -8.20
CA VAL A 241 6.12 -13.47 -8.19
C VAL A 241 5.44 -13.94 -9.48
N LEU A 242 4.30 -14.63 -9.36
CA LEU A 242 3.40 -14.91 -10.48
C LEU A 242 2.08 -14.17 -10.29
N ILE A 243 1.55 -13.59 -11.36
CA ILE A 243 0.14 -13.21 -11.42
C ILE A 243 -0.64 -14.45 -11.84
N THR A 244 -1.27 -15.12 -10.88
CA THR A 244 -1.89 -16.45 -11.07
C THR A 244 -3.33 -16.40 -11.54
N GLU A 245 -3.97 -15.24 -11.47
CA GLU A 245 -5.28 -14.98 -12.05
C GLU A 245 -5.33 -13.56 -12.62
N ALA A 246 -5.81 -13.45 -13.86
CA ALA A 246 -6.06 -12.19 -14.54
C ALA A 246 -7.21 -12.29 -15.54
N ASP A 247 -8.21 -11.44 -15.36
CA ASP A 247 -9.42 -11.37 -16.18
C ASP A 247 -10.23 -10.08 -15.90
N PRO A 248 -11.20 -9.74 -16.78
CA PRO A 248 -12.31 -8.87 -16.44
C PRO A 248 -13.26 -9.57 -15.45
N THR A 249 -13.26 -9.11 -14.19
CA THR A 249 -13.88 -9.85 -13.08
C THR A 249 -15.38 -9.59 -12.88
N ASN A 250 -16.02 -8.71 -13.67
CA ASN A 250 -17.46 -8.48 -13.52
C ASN A 250 -18.23 -9.81 -13.74
N PRO A 251 -19.00 -10.29 -12.74
CA PRO A 251 -19.63 -11.60 -12.79
C PRO A 251 -20.74 -11.72 -13.85
N ASN A 252 -21.25 -10.59 -14.34
CA ASN A 252 -22.28 -10.57 -15.38
C ASN A 252 -21.68 -10.57 -16.79
N THR A 253 -20.53 -9.91 -16.94
CA THR A 253 -19.92 -9.68 -18.26
C THR A 253 -18.68 -10.52 -18.47
N GLY A 254 -17.75 -10.67 -17.52
CA GLY A 254 -16.55 -11.49 -17.72
C GLY A 254 -15.88 -11.24 -19.07
N TRP A 255 -15.57 -12.33 -19.79
CA TRP A 255 -15.15 -12.29 -21.20
C TRP A 255 -16.32 -12.22 -22.22
N ALA A 256 -17.57 -12.03 -21.79
CA ALA A 256 -18.83 -12.51 -22.43
C ALA A 256 -19.23 -11.83 -23.73
N ASP A 257 -18.65 -10.68 -24.08
CA ASP A 257 -18.79 -10.20 -25.46
C ASP A 257 -17.97 -11.07 -26.44
N GLY A 258 -16.98 -11.82 -25.94
CA GLY A 258 -16.08 -12.68 -26.70
C GLY A 258 -15.31 -11.95 -27.79
N GLN A 259 -15.32 -10.61 -27.77
CA GLN A 259 -14.75 -9.78 -28.80
C GLN A 259 -13.24 -9.66 -28.59
N ASN A 260 -12.50 -9.55 -29.69
CA ASN A 260 -11.11 -9.16 -29.59
C ASN A 260 -11.06 -7.66 -29.34
N LYS A 261 -10.79 -7.27 -28.09
CA LYS A 261 -10.64 -5.87 -27.69
C LYS A 261 -9.18 -5.45 -27.56
N GLY A 262 -8.22 -6.39 -27.57
CA GLY A 262 -6.81 -6.11 -27.31
C GLY A 262 -6.45 -6.12 -25.82
N TRP A 263 -7.35 -6.59 -24.94
CA TRP A 263 -7.14 -6.64 -23.50
C TRP A 263 -5.96 -7.56 -23.17
N VAL A 264 -5.90 -8.75 -23.79
CA VAL A 264 -4.87 -9.76 -23.52
C VAL A 264 -3.51 -9.27 -24.00
N CYS A 265 -3.44 -8.75 -25.23
CA CYS A 265 -2.21 -8.14 -25.73
C CYS A 265 -1.70 -7.02 -24.80
N GLN A 266 -2.61 -6.14 -24.35
CA GLN A 266 -2.23 -5.02 -23.51
C GLN A 266 -1.78 -5.46 -22.11
N ALA A 267 -2.41 -6.47 -21.52
CA ALA A 267 -2.03 -7.04 -20.23
C ALA A 267 -0.62 -7.64 -20.26
N TYR A 268 -0.31 -8.49 -21.24
CA TYR A 268 1.04 -9.02 -21.41
C TYR A 268 2.07 -7.94 -21.70
N ARG A 269 1.70 -6.91 -22.47
CA ARG A 269 2.61 -5.80 -22.76
C ARG A 269 2.92 -4.97 -21.51
N GLU A 270 1.93 -4.70 -20.66
CA GLU A 270 2.12 -4.00 -19.39
C GLU A 270 3.10 -4.75 -18.47
N ILE A 271 2.99 -6.08 -18.36
CA ILE A 271 3.91 -6.89 -17.55
C ILE A 271 5.31 -6.98 -18.19
N ALA A 272 5.39 -7.11 -19.52
CA ALA A 272 6.68 -7.04 -20.23
C ALA A 272 7.39 -5.69 -20.00
N ASP A 273 6.63 -4.59 -20.05
CA ASP A 273 7.17 -3.25 -19.80
C ASP A 273 7.60 -3.06 -18.34
N TRP A 274 6.85 -3.60 -17.37
CA TRP A 274 7.28 -3.68 -15.96
C TRP A 274 8.60 -4.45 -15.82
N ASN A 275 8.71 -5.62 -16.45
CA ASN A 275 9.87 -6.49 -16.35
C ASN A 275 11.12 -5.94 -17.05
N ARG A 276 10.94 -5.11 -18.08
CA ARG A 276 12.04 -4.45 -18.81
C ARG A 276 12.81 -3.48 -17.92
N ASN A 277 12.19 -2.94 -16.87
CA ASN A 277 12.92 -2.15 -15.89
C ASN A 277 13.72 -3.08 -14.94
N PRO A 278 15.06 -3.06 -14.99
CA PRO A 278 15.87 -3.94 -14.15
C PRO A 278 15.77 -3.63 -12.65
N SER A 279 15.31 -2.43 -12.26
CA SER A 279 15.12 -2.07 -10.86
C SER A 279 13.88 -2.69 -10.23
N HIS A 280 12.93 -3.17 -11.05
CA HIS A 280 11.75 -3.86 -10.54
C HIS A 280 12.07 -5.32 -10.21
N GLN A 281 11.45 -5.82 -9.15
CA GLN A 281 11.31 -7.27 -8.95
C GLN A 281 10.50 -7.82 -10.14
N PRO A 282 11.04 -8.78 -10.90
CA PRO A 282 10.35 -9.29 -12.08
C PRO A 282 9.15 -10.16 -11.68
N ILE A 283 8.13 -10.13 -12.54
CA ILE A 283 6.95 -11.01 -12.49
C ILE A 283 7.18 -12.13 -13.50
N GLN A 284 7.19 -13.39 -13.06
CA GLN A 284 7.58 -14.53 -13.91
C GLN A 284 6.45 -15.07 -14.77
N GLY A 285 5.21 -14.74 -14.47
CA GLY A 285 4.07 -15.21 -15.25
C GLY A 285 2.84 -14.34 -15.06
N LEU A 286 2.04 -14.23 -16.12
CA LEU A 286 0.69 -13.67 -16.11
C LEU A 286 -0.25 -14.76 -16.66
N LEU A 287 -1.11 -15.30 -15.80
CA LEU A 287 -1.99 -16.42 -16.14
C LEU A 287 -3.43 -15.92 -16.31
N LEU A 288 -4.00 -16.14 -17.51
CA LEU A 288 -5.36 -15.72 -17.80
C LEU A 288 -6.38 -16.67 -17.14
N TYR A 289 -7.38 -16.09 -16.48
CA TYR A 289 -8.49 -16.82 -15.86
C TYR A 289 -9.71 -16.81 -16.79
N ARG A 290 -10.15 -17.93 -17.36
CA ARG A 290 -9.62 -19.30 -17.31
C ARG A 290 -10.00 -20.08 -18.57
N TRP A 291 -9.34 -21.20 -18.85
CA TRP A 291 -9.59 -21.97 -20.08
C TRP A 291 -10.80 -22.93 -20.10
N PRO A 292 -11.29 -23.56 -19.01
CA PRO A 292 -12.10 -24.77 -19.11
C PRO A 292 -13.42 -24.59 -19.87
N ASP A 293 -14.00 -25.71 -20.32
CA ASP A 293 -15.33 -25.76 -20.94
C ASP A 293 -16.36 -24.98 -20.08
N PRO A 294 -17.25 -24.16 -20.68
CA PRO A 294 -18.29 -23.44 -19.95
C PRO A 294 -19.15 -24.32 -19.01
N GLN A 295 -19.27 -25.63 -19.27
CA GLN A 295 -20.00 -26.54 -18.40
C GLN A 295 -19.22 -26.94 -17.15
N HIS A 296 -17.91 -26.69 -17.10
CA HIS A 296 -17.07 -26.87 -15.91
C HIS A 296 -17.29 -25.71 -14.92
N HIS A 297 -17.55 -26.05 -13.66
CA HIS A 297 -17.60 -25.14 -12.49
C HIS A 297 -18.65 -24.02 -12.45
N GLY A 298 -19.58 -23.91 -13.43
CA GLY A 298 -20.68 -22.94 -13.37
C GLY A 298 -20.25 -21.47 -13.49
N GLN A 299 -19.05 -21.23 -14.04
CA GLN A 299 -18.38 -19.93 -14.17
C GLN A 299 -18.20 -19.54 -15.65
N GLN A 300 -19.27 -19.67 -16.44
CA GLN A 300 -19.27 -19.57 -17.90
C GLN A 300 -18.75 -18.23 -18.43
N GLN A 301 -18.95 -17.16 -17.69
CA GLN A 301 -18.55 -15.81 -18.05
C GLN A 301 -17.01 -15.69 -18.20
N TRP A 302 -16.24 -16.47 -17.44
CA TRP A 302 -14.77 -16.45 -17.42
C TRP A 302 -14.10 -17.55 -18.26
N SER A 303 -14.88 -18.40 -18.95
CA SER A 303 -14.33 -19.38 -19.89
C SER A 303 -13.82 -18.71 -21.17
N ILE A 304 -12.55 -18.96 -21.52
CA ILE A 304 -11.92 -18.48 -22.76
C ILE A 304 -12.15 -19.47 -23.92
N ALA A 305 -12.31 -20.77 -23.65
CA ALA A 305 -12.38 -21.81 -24.70
C ALA A 305 -13.47 -21.58 -25.75
N ASN A 306 -14.55 -20.87 -25.42
CA ASN A 306 -15.62 -20.54 -26.36
C ASN A 306 -15.65 -19.05 -26.79
N ARG A 307 -14.55 -18.31 -26.61
CA ARG A 307 -14.43 -16.88 -26.90
C ARG A 307 -13.42 -16.63 -28.02
N PRO A 308 -13.81 -16.77 -29.30
CA PRO A 308 -12.87 -16.71 -30.42
C PRO A 308 -12.11 -15.38 -30.50
N GLY A 309 -12.72 -14.24 -30.13
CA GLY A 309 -12.02 -12.97 -30.13
C GLY A 309 -10.92 -12.88 -29.05
N VAL A 310 -11.17 -13.42 -27.85
CA VAL A 310 -10.16 -13.49 -26.77
C VAL A 310 -9.05 -14.47 -27.13
N ILE A 311 -9.38 -15.61 -27.77
CA ILE A 311 -8.39 -16.56 -28.29
C ILE A 311 -7.50 -15.90 -29.35
N GLU A 312 -8.08 -15.14 -30.29
CA GLU A 312 -7.30 -14.42 -31.29
C GLU A 312 -6.44 -13.29 -30.69
N ASP A 313 -6.90 -12.63 -29.63
CA ASP A 313 -6.13 -11.66 -28.86
C ASP A 313 -4.92 -12.33 -28.17
N PHE A 314 -5.12 -13.49 -27.53
CA PHE A 314 -4.03 -14.26 -26.93
C PHE A 314 -3.02 -14.75 -27.98
N LYS A 315 -3.48 -15.26 -29.13
CA LYS A 315 -2.60 -15.62 -30.25
C LYS A 315 -1.83 -14.41 -30.78
N ALA A 316 -2.43 -13.21 -30.78
CA ALA A 316 -1.73 -11.98 -31.16
C ALA A 316 -0.63 -11.63 -30.14
N ALA A 317 -0.88 -11.79 -28.84
CA ALA A 317 0.13 -11.61 -27.80
C ALA A 317 1.31 -12.58 -27.95
N LEU A 318 1.04 -13.86 -28.25
CA LEU A 318 2.08 -14.88 -28.49
C LEU A 318 2.97 -14.58 -29.71
N ARG A 319 2.42 -13.89 -30.72
CA ARG A 319 3.13 -13.45 -31.93
C ARG A 319 3.83 -12.09 -31.76
N ALA A 320 3.69 -11.43 -30.62
CA ALA A 320 4.26 -10.10 -30.41
C ALA A 320 5.80 -10.16 -30.40
N GLU A 321 6.43 -9.14 -30.98
CA GLU A 321 7.87 -9.00 -31.11
C GLU A 321 8.37 -7.69 -30.46
N PRO A 322 9.61 -7.64 -29.96
CA PRO A 322 10.58 -8.74 -29.96
C PRO A 322 10.23 -9.81 -28.90
N ALA A 323 10.32 -11.07 -29.28
CA ALA A 323 10.22 -12.27 -28.45
C ALA A 323 10.70 -12.10 -26.99
N MET A 324 11.91 -11.55 -26.87
CA MET A 324 12.63 -11.41 -25.61
C MET A 324 11.97 -10.46 -24.61
N ASP A 325 11.09 -9.56 -25.06
CA ASP A 325 10.34 -8.67 -24.15
C ASP A 325 9.41 -9.47 -23.22
N PHE A 326 8.95 -10.64 -23.67
CA PHE A 326 8.04 -11.52 -22.93
C PHE A 326 8.78 -12.69 -22.24
N GLY A 327 10.11 -12.68 -22.27
CA GLY A 327 10.93 -13.72 -21.65
C GLY A 327 10.84 -13.67 -20.13
N VAL A 328 10.87 -14.83 -19.47
CA VAL A 328 10.96 -14.88 -18.01
C VAL A 328 12.30 -14.34 -17.56
N ARG A 329 12.26 -13.31 -16.71
CA ARG A 329 13.44 -12.83 -15.97
C ARG A 329 13.40 -13.38 -14.56
N LEU A 330 14.37 -14.24 -14.24
CA LEU A 330 14.58 -14.66 -12.85
C LEU A 330 15.01 -13.44 -12.01
N PRO A 331 14.54 -13.32 -10.76
CA PRO A 331 14.92 -12.22 -9.89
C PRO A 331 16.45 -12.16 -9.71
N ALA A 332 17.00 -10.95 -9.68
CA ALA A 332 18.42 -10.76 -9.39
C ALA A 332 18.69 -11.32 -7.98
N ARG A 333 19.63 -12.26 -7.89
CA ARG A 333 20.06 -12.79 -6.59
C ARG A 333 20.57 -11.63 -5.75
N ALA A 334 19.98 -11.43 -4.58
CA ALA A 334 20.73 -10.77 -3.52
C ALA A 334 22.04 -11.57 -3.35
N PRO A 335 23.21 -10.93 -3.28
CA PRO A 335 24.44 -11.66 -3.00
C PRO A 335 24.22 -12.52 -1.77
N VAL A 336 24.51 -13.82 -1.90
CA VAL A 336 24.47 -14.76 -0.78
C VAL A 336 25.54 -14.29 0.20
N ILE A 337 25.13 -13.46 1.16
CA ILE A 337 25.90 -13.26 2.37
C ILE A 337 25.78 -14.60 3.09
N ALA A 338 26.88 -15.34 3.15
CA ALA A 338 26.99 -16.51 4.02
C ALA A 338 26.38 -16.17 5.39
N PRO A 339 25.73 -17.09 6.11
CA PRO A 339 25.16 -16.79 7.42
C PRO A 339 26.30 -16.43 8.38
N GLN A 340 26.68 -15.16 8.37
CA GLN A 340 27.31 -14.50 9.48
C GLN A 340 26.20 -14.30 10.50
N PRO A 341 26.49 -14.46 11.81
CA PRO A 341 25.55 -14.05 12.84
C PRO A 341 25.15 -12.62 12.53
N ALA A 342 23.87 -12.41 12.20
CA ALA A 342 23.37 -11.16 11.68
C ALA A 342 23.82 -10.03 12.62
N ALA A 343 24.72 -9.17 12.13
CA ALA A 343 24.98 -7.92 12.80
C ALA A 343 23.62 -7.20 12.87
N ARG A 344 23.19 -6.87 14.09
CA ARG A 344 21.88 -6.29 14.35
C ARG A 344 21.65 -5.09 13.43
N THR A 345 20.71 -5.18 12.50
CA THR A 345 20.32 -4.11 11.56
C THR A 345 19.36 -3.08 12.16
N ILE A 346 19.01 -3.26 13.44
CA ILE A 346 18.19 -2.36 14.24
C ILE A 346 19.09 -1.65 15.27
N GLY A 347 19.17 -0.33 15.19
CA GLY A 347 19.80 0.54 16.17
C GLY A 347 19.06 0.59 17.50
N ARG A 348 19.60 1.33 18.46
CA ARG A 348 19.00 1.50 19.79
C ARG A 348 17.66 2.20 19.67
N ILE A 349 16.57 1.52 20.03
CA ILE A 349 15.23 2.09 19.93
C ILE A 349 15.02 3.03 21.12
N PRO A 350 14.83 4.34 20.90
CA PRO A 350 14.53 5.26 21.99
C PRO A 350 13.10 4.98 22.51
N ASN A 351 12.78 5.38 23.75
CA ASN A 351 11.44 5.20 24.32
C ASN A 351 10.42 6.18 23.71
N ILE A 352 10.21 6.12 22.40
CA ILE A 352 9.28 6.95 21.62
C ILE A 352 7.89 6.30 21.48
N PHE A 353 7.72 5.12 22.08
CA PHE A 353 6.53 4.28 22.03
C PHE A 353 5.73 4.35 23.34
N THR A 354 4.46 3.95 23.26
CA THR A 354 3.55 3.85 24.42
C THR A 354 3.73 2.51 25.14
N ASN A 355 3.15 2.40 26.33
CA ASN A 355 3.06 1.12 27.05
C ASN A 355 2.33 0.06 26.21
N GLN A 356 1.29 0.44 25.45
CA GLN A 356 0.57 -0.47 24.56
C GLN A 356 1.45 -1.04 23.44
N HIS A 357 2.26 -0.21 22.77
CA HIS A 357 3.20 -0.68 21.75
C HIS A 357 4.23 -1.66 22.33
N LEU A 358 4.72 -1.39 23.55
CA LEU A 358 5.65 -2.29 24.23
C LEU A 358 4.98 -3.64 24.56
N ILE A 359 3.76 -3.61 25.09
CA ILE A 359 2.97 -4.81 25.39
C ILE A 359 2.76 -5.64 24.12
N ASN A 360 2.33 -5.00 23.02
CA ASN A 360 2.14 -5.66 21.72
C ASN A 360 3.44 -6.30 21.23
N ALA A 361 4.56 -5.58 21.32
CA ALA A 361 5.86 -6.09 20.89
C ALA A 361 6.29 -7.35 21.66
N PHE A 362 6.09 -7.36 22.98
CA PHE A 362 6.35 -8.52 23.83
C PHE A 362 5.38 -9.68 23.55
N PHE A 363 4.10 -9.37 23.36
CA PHE A 363 3.08 -10.37 23.04
C PHE A 363 3.41 -11.10 21.73
N PHE A 364 3.73 -10.38 20.66
CA PHE A 364 4.08 -10.99 19.38
C PHE A 364 5.42 -11.74 19.44
N ALA A 365 6.42 -11.21 20.16
CA ALA A 365 7.68 -11.93 20.38
C ALA A 365 7.45 -13.26 21.14
N ALA A 366 6.59 -13.25 22.15
CA ALA A 366 6.25 -14.44 22.93
C ALA A 366 5.50 -15.49 22.09
N GLN A 367 4.62 -15.07 21.18
CA GLN A 367 3.98 -15.99 20.21
C GLN A 367 5.02 -16.70 19.35
N THR A 368 6.02 -15.98 18.82
CA THR A 368 7.12 -16.59 18.04
C THR A 368 7.94 -17.58 18.87
N LEU A 369 8.14 -17.30 20.15
CA LEU A 369 8.87 -18.14 21.08
C LEU A 369 8.03 -19.30 21.67
N ASN A 370 6.73 -19.35 21.35
CA ASN A 370 5.77 -20.30 21.91
C ASN A 370 5.73 -20.27 23.45
N ILE A 371 5.74 -19.07 24.03
CA ILE A 371 5.58 -18.81 25.47
C ILE A 371 4.50 -17.73 25.70
N SER A 372 4.12 -17.50 26.96
CA SER A 372 3.18 -16.41 27.27
C SER A 372 3.84 -15.04 27.21
N GLY A 373 3.12 -14.02 26.71
CA GLY A 373 3.57 -12.62 26.73
C GLY A 373 3.88 -12.13 28.15
N ASP A 374 3.01 -12.45 29.10
CA ASP A 374 3.18 -12.09 30.51
C ASP A 374 4.46 -12.70 31.09
N GLU A 375 4.78 -13.94 30.71
CA GLU A 375 5.97 -14.63 31.16
C GLU A 375 7.24 -13.94 30.63
N LEU A 376 7.28 -13.60 29.35
CA LEU A 376 8.41 -12.88 28.75
C LEU A 376 8.60 -11.49 29.35
N MET A 377 7.50 -10.76 29.59
CA MET A 377 7.52 -9.44 30.24
C MET A 377 8.04 -9.52 31.67
N GLN A 378 7.57 -10.48 32.48
CA GLN A 378 8.03 -10.66 33.86
C GLN A 378 9.53 -10.98 33.92
N ARG A 379 10.06 -11.81 33.02
CA ARG A 379 11.51 -12.07 32.93
C ARG A 379 12.28 -10.78 32.67
N ALA A 380 11.76 -9.93 31.78
CA ALA A 380 12.31 -8.61 31.47
C ALA A 380 12.17 -7.59 32.61
N GLY A 381 11.58 -7.96 33.75
CA GLY A 381 11.34 -7.06 34.88
C GLY A 381 10.17 -6.09 34.66
N LEU A 382 9.27 -6.41 33.73
CA LEU A 382 8.08 -5.62 33.43
C LEU A 382 6.83 -6.28 34.02
N ASP A 383 5.89 -5.46 34.48
CA ASP A 383 4.58 -5.90 34.98
C ASP A 383 3.49 -5.42 34.02
N VAL A 384 2.91 -6.36 33.26
CA VAL A 384 1.84 -6.06 32.31
C VAL A 384 0.62 -5.45 32.99
N HIS A 385 0.31 -5.82 34.23
CA HIS A 385 -0.85 -5.26 34.95
C HIS A 385 -0.63 -3.81 35.34
N GLN A 386 0.62 -3.40 35.60
CA GLN A 386 0.96 -2.00 35.83
C GLN A 386 0.95 -1.20 34.53
N LEU A 387 1.54 -1.74 33.46
CA LEU A 387 1.58 -1.09 32.15
C LEU A 387 0.21 -1.05 31.45
N ALA A 388 -0.70 -1.95 31.84
CA ALA A 388 -2.06 -2.07 31.32
C ALA A 388 -3.16 -1.69 32.34
N ALA A 389 -2.82 -0.97 33.41
CA ALA A 389 -3.74 -0.72 34.53
C ALA A 389 -5.05 -0.04 34.12
N ASP A 390 -4.96 0.92 33.19
CA ASP A 390 -6.12 1.56 32.56
C ASP A 390 -5.76 2.07 31.14
N GLU A 391 -6.71 2.69 30.45
CA GLU A 391 -6.49 3.23 29.09
C GLU A 391 -5.47 4.38 29.06
N ALA A 392 -5.50 5.30 30.03
CA ALA A 392 -4.57 6.42 30.05
C ALA A 392 -3.13 5.95 30.28
N VAL A 393 -2.94 4.95 31.15
CA VAL A 393 -1.63 4.32 31.39
C VAL A 393 -1.17 3.56 30.15
N ARG A 394 -2.04 2.80 29.48
CA ARG A 394 -1.68 2.07 28.24
C ARG A 394 -1.20 2.99 27.13
N GLN A 395 -1.87 4.14 26.98
CA GLN A 395 -1.52 5.12 25.95
C GLN A 395 -0.37 6.07 26.37
N ALA A 396 0.05 6.06 27.64
CA ALA A 396 1.18 6.86 28.09
C ALA A 396 2.50 6.38 27.46
N ARG A 397 3.41 7.33 27.19
CA ARG A 397 4.79 7.06 26.75
C ARG A 397 5.49 6.18 27.78
N TYR A 398 6.13 5.12 27.33
CA TYR A 398 6.83 4.19 28.22
C TYR A 398 8.03 4.88 28.89
N ALA A 399 8.07 4.84 30.22
CA ALA A 399 9.04 5.57 31.04
C ALA A 399 10.10 4.66 31.70
N GLY A 400 10.10 3.36 31.40
CA GLY A 400 11.05 2.41 31.97
C GLY A 400 12.40 2.35 31.24
N LEU A 401 13.20 1.32 31.52
CA LEU A 401 14.48 1.10 30.84
C LEU A 401 14.27 0.88 29.34
N PRO A 402 15.12 1.43 28.47
CA PRO A 402 15.11 1.11 27.05
C PRO A 402 15.13 -0.40 26.82
N VAL A 403 14.47 -0.86 25.76
CA VAL A 403 14.33 -2.30 25.47
C VAL A 403 15.67 -3.03 25.43
N ASP A 404 16.72 -2.36 24.95
CA ASP A 404 18.07 -2.89 24.89
C ASP A 404 18.71 -3.14 26.26
N ASP A 405 18.26 -2.41 27.27
CA ASP A 405 18.79 -2.43 28.63
C ASP A 405 17.89 -3.25 29.57
N LEU A 406 16.82 -3.86 29.06
CA LEU A 406 15.94 -4.71 29.87
C LEU A 406 16.69 -5.97 30.37
N PRO A 407 16.60 -6.28 31.67
CA PRO A 407 17.34 -7.39 32.28
C PRO A 407 16.83 -8.75 31.82
N ASN A 408 17.66 -9.79 31.96
CA ASN A 408 17.32 -11.21 31.80
C ASN A 408 16.72 -11.65 30.45
N LEU A 409 16.74 -10.81 29.43
CA LEU A 409 16.48 -11.22 28.05
C LEU A 409 17.79 -11.74 27.42
N ASN A 410 17.68 -12.72 26.53
CA ASN A 410 18.77 -13.10 25.63
C ASN A 410 18.73 -12.29 24.33
N ASP A 411 19.76 -12.42 23.49
CA ASP A 411 19.90 -11.60 22.27
C ASP A 411 18.81 -11.89 21.23
N HIS A 412 18.33 -13.14 21.16
CA HIS A 412 17.25 -13.52 20.26
C HIS A 412 15.91 -12.94 20.72
N GLU A 413 15.60 -13.00 22.02
CA GLU A 413 14.41 -12.37 22.61
C GLU A 413 14.41 -10.85 22.39
N ARG A 414 15.55 -10.18 22.66
CA ARG A 414 15.71 -8.74 22.40
C ARG A 414 15.50 -8.40 20.92
N ALA A 415 16.03 -9.22 20.01
CA ALA A 415 15.85 -9.01 18.57
C ALA A 415 14.37 -9.13 18.15
N LEU A 416 13.65 -10.14 18.66
CA LEU A 416 12.22 -10.31 18.38
C LEU A 416 11.37 -9.16 18.94
N ILE A 417 11.66 -8.71 20.16
CA ILE A 417 10.95 -7.57 20.76
C ILE A 417 11.23 -6.29 19.96
N ALA A 418 12.49 -6.03 19.60
CA ALA A 418 12.87 -4.87 18.81
C ALA A 418 12.17 -4.85 17.43
N LEU A 419 12.14 -5.99 16.75
CA LEU A 419 11.47 -6.16 15.45
C LEU A 419 9.97 -5.87 15.55
N ASN A 420 9.29 -6.45 16.53
CA ASN A 420 7.85 -6.20 16.71
C ASN A 420 7.57 -4.77 17.18
N LEU A 421 8.48 -4.15 17.93
CA LEU A 421 8.34 -2.76 18.33
C LEU A 421 8.51 -1.78 17.16
N ILE A 422 9.44 -2.04 16.25
CA ILE A 422 9.55 -1.28 15.00
C ILE A 422 8.27 -1.41 14.17
N ARG A 423 7.67 -2.61 14.08
CA ARG A 423 6.38 -2.81 13.40
C ARG A 423 5.27 -1.94 13.99
N GLU A 424 5.13 -1.94 15.32
CA GLU A 424 4.15 -1.09 16.01
C GLU A 424 4.39 0.40 15.70
N LEU A 425 5.65 0.84 15.76
CA LEU A 425 6.01 2.24 15.50
C LEU A 425 5.79 2.67 14.05
N ARG A 426 5.94 1.78 13.07
CA ARG A 426 5.67 2.07 11.65
C ARG A 426 4.18 2.28 11.38
N ASN A 427 3.29 1.60 12.13
CA ASN A 427 1.84 1.81 12.04
C ASN A 427 1.41 3.21 12.50
N VAL A 428 2.22 3.84 13.36
CA VAL A 428 2.00 5.20 13.89
C VAL A 428 3.15 6.14 13.50
N ARG A 429 3.80 5.89 12.36
CA ARG A 429 4.91 6.71 11.85
C ARG A 429 4.53 8.19 11.82
N ARG A 430 5.51 9.06 11.99
CA ARG A 430 5.32 10.53 11.93
C ARG A 430 5.08 10.99 10.50
N TRP A 431 5.97 10.58 9.60
CA TRP A 431 5.93 10.92 8.18
C TRP A 431 6.89 10.03 7.38
N ARG A 432 6.75 9.98 6.05
CA ARG A 432 7.68 9.28 5.15
C ARG A 432 8.85 10.17 4.76
N GLY A 433 10.07 9.66 4.90
CA GLY A 433 11.29 10.33 4.50
C GLY A 433 11.90 9.73 3.23
N ARG A 434 12.68 10.54 2.51
CA ARG A 434 13.52 10.12 1.40
C ARG A 434 14.94 10.65 1.56
N VAL A 435 15.94 9.82 1.29
CA VAL A 435 17.34 10.25 1.25
C VAL A 435 17.53 11.31 0.17
N ASN A 436 18.09 12.45 0.57
CA ASN A 436 18.52 13.55 -0.29
C ASN A 436 20.03 13.77 -0.10
N ALA A 437 20.82 12.78 -0.52
CA ALA A 437 22.27 12.77 -0.40
C ALA A 437 22.84 11.97 -1.58
N PRO A 438 23.48 12.63 -2.58
CA PRO A 438 23.98 11.96 -3.78
C PRO A 438 24.92 10.78 -3.51
N ASP A 439 25.73 10.87 -2.46
CA ASP A 439 26.70 9.84 -2.06
C ASP A 439 26.11 8.76 -1.12
N GLY A 440 24.80 8.83 -0.86
CA GLY A 440 24.11 8.00 0.12
C GLY A 440 24.17 8.55 1.54
N LEU A 441 23.42 7.90 2.45
CA LEU A 441 23.24 8.33 3.84
C LEU A 441 23.43 7.15 4.79
N ASN A 442 24.36 7.28 5.72
CA ASN A 442 24.63 6.23 6.71
C ASN A 442 23.46 6.11 7.70
N LEU A 443 22.88 4.92 7.81
CA LEU A 443 21.96 4.53 8.88
C LEU A 443 22.78 4.09 10.09
N ARG A 444 22.63 4.78 11.22
CA ARG A 444 23.46 4.57 12.41
C ARG A 444 22.69 3.90 13.54
N SER A 445 23.45 3.25 14.41
CA SER A 445 22.93 2.56 15.59
C SER A 445 22.37 3.49 16.66
N GLN A 446 22.80 4.76 16.70
CA GLN A 446 22.34 5.79 17.64
C GLN A 446 22.38 7.16 16.94
N GLY A 447 21.68 8.15 17.50
CA GLY A 447 21.65 9.53 17.03
C GLY A 447 22.96 10.29 17.31
N ASP A 448 24.06 9.85 16.71
CA ASP A 448 25.40 10.45 16.83
C ASP A 448 26.21 10.17 15.56
N ALA A 449 26.97 11.16 15.08
CA ALA A 449 27.85 11.05 13.91
C ALA A 449 28.97 10.01 14.09
N ASN A 450 29.30 9.67 15.33
CA ASN A 450 30.33 8.68 15.68
C ASN A 450 29.74 7.29 16.00
N ALA A 451 28.41 7.14 16.04
CA ALA A 451 27.78 5.85 16.29
C ALA A 451 28.06 4.85 15.16
N ASN A 452 28.10 3.56 15.49
CA ASN A 452 28.33 2.49 14.52
C ASN A 452 27.35 2.60 13.35
N VAL A 453 27.88 2.56 12.12
CA VAL A 453 27.09 2.49 10.88
C VAL A 453 26.53 1.08 10.77
N LEU A 454 25.20 0.97 10.71
CA LEU A 454 24.50 -0.30 10.49
C LEU A 454 24.52 -0.68 9.01
N THR A 455 24.21 0.29 8.15
CA THR A 455 24.23 0.19 6.69
C THR A 455 24.26 1.58 6.07
N SER A 456 24.35 1.68 4.74
CA SER A 456 24.22 2.93 3.99
C SER A 456 22.99 2.87 3.07
N LEU A 457 22.21 3.94 3.09
CA LEU A 457 21.00 4.11 2.28
C LEU A 457 21.36 4.87 0.99
N THR A 458 20.94 4.36 -0.16
CA THR A 458 21.18 5.02 -1.45
C THR A 458 20.43 6.33 -1.57
N ASN A 459 20.91 7.26 -2.38
CA ASN A 459 20.15 8.46 -2.74
C ASN A 459 18.75 8.09 -3.26
N GLY A 460 17.71 8.79 -2.78
CA GLY A 460 16.32 8.48 -3.13
C GLY A 460 15.71 7.30 -2.39
N ALA A 461 16.43 6.60 -1.51
CA ALA A 461 15.83 5.56 -0.67
C ALA A 461 14.77 6.15 0.26
N GLU A 462 13.63 5.49 0.38
CA GLU A 462 12.51 5.92 1.21
C GLU A 462 12.42 5.10 2.51
N PHE A 463 11.87 5.70 3.57
CA PHE A 463 11.73 5.08 4.89
C PHE A 463 10.66 5.78 5.72
N ASP A 464 10.19 5.13 6.78
CA ASP A 464 9.27 5.71 7.76
C ASP A 464 10.07 6.45 8.84
N VAL A 465 9.74 7.72 9.10
CA VAL A 465 10.28 8.45 10.24
C VAL A 465 9.43 8.18 11.46
N LEU A 466 10.06 7.58 12.47
CA LEU A 466 9.42 7.15 13.72
C LEU A 466 9.52 8.22 14.81
N ASN A 467 10.59 9.02 14.78
CA ASN A 467 10.78 10.15 15.69
C ASN A 467 11.62 11.25 15.06
N ASP A 468 11.19 12.49 15.28
CA ASP A 468 11.75 13.72 14.71
C ASP A 468 11.97 14.83 15.77
N GLU A 469 11.99 14.47 17.06
CA GLU A 469 12.18 15.43 18.17
C GLU A 469 13.52 16.18 18.12
N ASN A 470 14.55 15.66 17.43
CA ASN A 470 15.91 16.22 17.34
C ASN A 470 16.48 16.08 15.91
N SER A 471 17.68 16.65 15.66
CA SER A 471 18.37 16.57 14.36
C SER A 471 18.74 15.15 13.90
N TRP A 472 18.72 14.18 14.82
CA TRP A 472 18.87 12.76 14.49
C TRP A 472 17.50 12.07 14.49
N LEU A 473 17.01 11.80 13.29
CA LEU A 473 15.73 11.15 13.07
C LEU A 473 15.86 9.66 13.36
N CYS A 474 14.94 9.11 14.16
CA CYS A 474 14.78 7.65 14.28
C CYS A 474 13.92 7.19 13.11
N VAL A 475 14.44 6.29 12.28
CA VAL A 475 13.82 5.87 11.02
C VAL A 475 13.79 4.35 10.89
N ALA A 476 12.81 3.84 10.16
CA ALA A 476 12.71 2.44 9.75
C ALA A 476 12.58 2.34 8.24
N VAL A 477 13.55 1.66 7.60
CA VAL A 477 13.49 1.34 6.17
C VAL A 477 12.49 0.22 5.93
N ASP A 478 12.50 -0.77 6.82
CA ASP A 478 11.52 -1.85 6.89
C ASP A 478 11.38 -2.33 8.35
N ALA A 479 10.71 -3.45 8.58
CA ALA A 479 10.50 -3.99 9.93
C ALA A 479 11.79 -4.50 10.60
N GLU A 480 12.84 -4.75 9.81
CA GLU A 480 14.09 -5.40 10.24
C GLU A 480 15.28 -4.44 10.20
N THR A 481 15.11 -3.27 9.59
CA THR A 481 16.15 -2.28 9.38
C THR A 481 15.68 -0.93 9.90
N ALA A 482 16.21 -0.53 11.06
CA ALA A 482 15.88 0.73 11.70
C ALA A 482 17.09 1.33 12.41
N GLY A 483 17.13 2.65 12.56
CA GLY A 483 18.26 3.34 13.15
C GLY A 483 18.12 4.84 13.04
N PHE A 484 19.24 5.54 12.99
CA PHE A 484 19.27 7.00 12.97
C PHE A 484 19.93 7.56 11.72
N VAL A 485 19.32 8.60 11.17
CA VAL A 485 19.87 9.42 10.10
C VAL A 485 19.79 10.89 10.49
N HIS A 486 20.65 11.73 9.93
CA HIS A 486 20.62 13.16 10.22
C HIS A 486 19.60 13.87 9.31
N CYS A 487 18.78 14.76 9.88
CA CYS A 487 17.64 15.40 9.20
C CYS A 487 18.04 16.19 7.94
N ASP A 488 19.24 16.79 7.92
CA ASP A 488 19.75 17.58 6.77
C ASP A 488 19.82 16.81 5.45
N TYR A 489 19.87 15.47 5.52
CA TYR A 489 19.96 14.59 4.36
C TYR A 489 18.64 13.89 4.04
N VAL A 490 17.53 14.37 4.59
CA VAL A 490 16.21 13.75 4.46
C VAL A 490 15.20 14.75 3.92
N THR A 491 14.47 14.37 2.88
CA THR A 491 13.27 15.07 2.41
C THR A 491 12.05 14.43 3.05
N ASN A 492 11.19 15.23 3.65
CA ASN A 492 9.87 14.79 4.09
C ASN A 492 8.96 14.66 2.86
N LEU A 493 8.41 13.47 2.64
CA LEU A 493 7.53 13.13 1.51
C LEU A 493 6.04 13.33 1.82
N ASP A 494 5.68 13.38 3.10
CA ASP A 494 4.30 13.67 3.52
C ASP A 494 4.09 15.18 3.71
N GLU A 495 5.18 15.94 3.86
CA GLU A 495 5.18 17.36 3.56
C GLU A 495 4.88 17.52 2.06
N GLN A 496 3.66 17.95 1.75
CA GLN A 496 3.40 18.51 0.43
C GLN A 496 4.46 19.60 0.22
N PRO A 497 5.24 19.57 -0.88
CA PRO A 497 6.04 20.71 -1.23
C PRO A 497 5.09 21.91 -1.17
N ALA A 498 5.46 22.97 -0.45
CA ALA A 498 4.82 24.27 -0.69
C ALA A 498 4.76 24.39 -2.21
N PRO A 499 3.55 24.49 -2.80
CA PRO A 499 3.38 24.22 -4.22
C PRO A 499 4.42 25.06 -4.94
N ALA A 500 5.40 24.40 -5.60
CA ALA A 500 6.26 25.08 -6.54
C ALA A 500 5.31 25.92 -7.38
N PRO A 501 5.48 27.26 -7.47
CA PRO A 501 4.46 28.16 -7.98
C PRO A 501 3.93 27.52 -9.25
N GLN A 502 2.73 26.96 -9.15
CA GLN A 502 2.18 26.25 -10.28
C GLN A 502 2.10 27.33 -11.36
N PRO A 503 2.49 27.06 -12.62
CA PRO A 503 1.89 27.84 -13.67
C PRO A 503 0.40 27.66 -13.43
N LEU A 504 -0.22 28.75 -12.97
CA LEU A 504 -1.64 28.80 -12.68
C LEU A 504 -2.33 28.07 -13.85
N PRO A 505 -3.28 27.15 -13.61
CA PRO A 505 -4.01 26.51 -14.69
C PRO A 505 -4.42 27.60 -15.68
N ALA A 506 -4.13 27.40 -16.97
CA ALA A 506 -4.55 28.32 -18.01
C ALA A 506 -6.08 28.26 -18.10
N GLY A 507 -6.71 28.95 -17.15
CA GLY A 507 -8.13 29.17 -16.98
C GLY A 507 -8.28 30.63 -16.63
N ASP A 508 -9.24 31.27 -17.27
CA ASP A 508 -9.46 32.71 -17.27
C ASP A 508 -9.59 33.28 -15.84
N TYR A 509 -8.48 33.73 -15.24
CA TYR A 509 -8.57 34.54 -14.04
C TYR A 509 -9.19 35.88 -14.44
N PHE A 510 -10.08 36.44 -13.61
CA PHE A 510 -10.67 37.75 -13.88
C PHE A 510 -9.63 38.86 -14.07
N HIS A 511 -8.46 38.77 -13.42
CA HIS A 511 -7.36 39.72 -13.62
C HIS A 511 -6.63 39.55 -14.97
N THR A 512 -6.79 38.41 -15.64
CA THR A 512 -6.24 38.12 -16.97
C THR A 512 -7.23 38.37 -18.11
N GLU A 513 -8.53 38.56 -17.82
CA GLU A 513 -9.54 38.83 -18.85
C GLU A 513 -9.37 40.25 -19.43
N PRO A 514 -9.10 40.39 -20.76
CA PRO A 514 -8.92 41.71 -21.38
C PRO A 514 -10.14 42.63 -21.25
N ALA A 515 -11.34 42.04 -21.18
CA ALA A 515 -12.59 42.77 -21.03
C ALA A 515 -12.71 43.45 -19.66
N LEU A 516 -12.19 42.84 -18.58
CA LEU A 516 -12.26 43.38 -17.22
C LEU A 516 -11.14 44.38 -16.91
N ARG A 517 -10.00 44.29 -17.62
CA ARG A 517 -8.81 45.11 -17.37
C ARG A 517 -9.03 46.62 -17.52
N ASN A 518 -9.99 47.01 -18.37
CA ASN A 518 -10.27 48.42 -18.68
C ASN A 518 -11.60 48.91 -18.10
N VAL A 519 -12.30 48.08 -17.31
CA VAL A 519 -13.56 48.50 -16.68
C VAL A 519 -13.27 49.57 -15.63
N PRO A 520 -13.94 50.75 -15.69
CA PRO A 520 -13.82 51.75 -14.65
C PRO A 520 -14.23 51.18 -13.28
N LEU A 521 -13.44 51.48 -12.25
CA LEU A 521 -13.78 51.05 -10.89
C LEU A 521 -15.12 51.66 -10.45
N ALA A 522 -15.28 52.97 -10.57
CA ALA A 522 -16.51 53.66 -10.23
C ALA A 522 -17.59 53.47 -11.32
N PRO A 523 -18.88 53.36 -10.94
CA PRO A 523 -19.97 53.37 -11.90
C PRO A 523 -20.15 54.78 -12.50
N PRO A 524 -20.88 54.91 -13.64
CA PRO A 524 -21.24 56.20 -14.21
C PRO A 524 -21.87 57.14 -13.18
N VAL A 525 -21.66 58.46 -13.31
CA VAL A 525 -22.15 59.45 -12.33
C VAL A 525 -23.67 59.34 -12.09
N ALA A 526 -24.44 58.99 -13.13
CA ALA A 526 -25.89 58.80 -13.01
C ALA A 526 -26.30 57.61 -12.12
N GLU A 527 -25.40 56.64 -11.92
CA GLU A 527 -25.61 55.43 -11.12
C GLU A 527 -24.92 55.51 -9.74
N GLN A 528 -24.24 56.62 -9.44
CA GLN A 528 -23.66 56.86 -8.14
C GLN A 528 -24.73 57.23 -7.12
N ILE A 529 -24.62 56.64 -5.93
CA ILE A 529 -25.59 56.78 -4.85
C ILE A 529 -25.15 57.95 -3.96
N THR A 530 -25.96 59.00 -3.91
CA THR A 530 -25.78 60.11 -2.96
C THR A 530 -26.80 59.96 -1.83
N LEU A 531 -26.33 59.72 -0.62
CA LEU A 531 -27.18 59.62 0.57
C LEU A 531 -27.19 60.94 1.35
N SER A 532 -28.29 61.18 2.08
CA SER A 532 -28.36 62.27 3.05
C SER A 532 -27.26 62.14 4.12
N PRO A 533 -26.69 63.25 4.63
CA PRO A 533 -25.80 63.23 5.79
C PRO A 533 -26.39 62.54 7.02
N SER A 534 -27.72 62.45 7.12
CA SER A 534 -28.45 61.77 8.21
C SER A 534 -28.62 60.25 8.01
N ALA A 535 -28.09 59.68 6.93
CA ALA A 535 -28.21 58.24 6.65
C ALA A 535 -27.40 57.39 7.65
N GLN A 536 -27.84 56.14 7.85
CA GLN A 536 -27.18 55.22 8.78
C GLN A 536 -25.73 54.91 8.34
N PRO A 537 -24.77 54.77 9.28
CA PRO A 537 -23.36 54.56 8.94
C PRO A 537 -23.08 53.35 8.02
N GLY A 538 -23.86 52.27 8.17
CA GLY A 538 -23.76 51.10 7.29
C GLY A 538 -24.18 51.40 5.85
N ALA A 539 -25.25 52.18 5.68
CA ALA A 539 -25.73 52.59 4.35
C ALA A 539 -24.74 53.55 3.67
N GLN A 540 -24.16 54.49 4.43
CA GLN A 540 -23.10 55.38 3.93
C GLN A 540 -21.87 54.59 3.46
N ARG A 541 -21.50 53.53 4.17
CA ARG A 541 -20.37 52.66 3.83
C ARG A 541 -20.63 51.86 2.55
N LEU A 542 -21.79 51.23 2.42
CA LEU A 542 -22.16 50.50 1.20
C LEU A 542 -22.26 51.43 -0.02
N ALA A 543 -22.82 52.63 0.15
CA ALA A 543 -22.86 53.64 -0.92
C ALA A 543 -21.45 54.11 -1.32
N ALA A 544 -20.53 54.28 -0.36
CA ALA A 544 -19.14 54.61 -0.66
C ALA A 544 -18.43 53.48 -1.43
N ILE A 545 -18.61 52.22 -1.03
CA ILE A 545 -18.06 51.06 -1.73
C ILE A 545 -18.62 50.97 -3.15
N TRP A 546 -19.94 51.14 -3.32
CA TRP A 546 -20.57 51.17 -4.64
C TRP A 546 -20.04 52.31 -5.51
N ASN A 547 -19.95 53.54 -4.98
CA ASN A 547 -19.46 54.67 -5.75
C ASN A 547 -17.97 54.52 -6.13
N GLN A 548 -17.21 53.76 -5.36
CA GLN A 548 -15.80 53.52 -5.60
C GLN A 548 -15.54 52.34 -6.55
N TYR A 549 -16.33 51.27 -6.48
CA TYR A 549 -16.08 50.00 -7.18
C TYR A 549 -17.25 49.46 -8.00
N GLY A 550 -18.41 50.11 -8.00
CA GLY A 550 -19.65 49.63 -8.61
C GLY A 550 -19.56 49.33 -10.10
N GLY A 551 -18.71 50.04 -10.86
CA GLY A 551 -18.48 49.73 -12.27
C GLY A 551 -17.79 48.37 -12.46
N LEU A 552 -16.73 48.11 -11.70
CA LEU A 552 -16.03 46.82 -11.72
C LEU A 552 -16.89 45.70 -11.10
N LEU A 553 -17.54 45.97 -9.97
CA LEU A 553 -18.38 44.99 -9.28
C LEU A 553 -19.58 44.57 -10.12
N THR A 554 -20.15 45.45 -10.95
CA THR A 554 -21.20 45.09 -11.90
C THR A 554 -20.68 44.13 -12.97
N ALA A 555 -19.54 44.44 -13.60
CA ALA A 555 -18.94 43.57 -14.61
C ALA A 555 -18.56 42.19 -14.05
N LEU A 556 -18.04 42.15 -12.82
CA LEU A 556 -17.74 40.89 -12.11
C LEU A 556 -19.01 40.13 -11.72
N ALA A 557 -20.03 40.83 -11.24
CA ALA A 557 -21.31 40.24 -10.85
C ALA A 557 -22.03 39.62 -12.05
N ASP A 558 -22.02 40.27 -13.22
CA ASP A 558 -22.54 39.71 -14.47
C ASP A 558 -21.78 38.45 -14.88
N ARG A 559 -20.44 38.45 -14.76
CA ARG A 559 -19.61 37.30 -15.07
C ARG A 559 -19.85 36.10 -14.14
N LEU A 560 -20.19 36.39 -12.89
CA LEU A 560 -20.49 35.41 -11.84
C LEU A 560 -21.99 35.07 -11.76
N GLN A 561 -22.85 35.76 -12.50
CA GLN A 561 -24.31 35.64 -12.45
C GLN A 561 -24.88 35.86 -11.03
N ILE A 562 -24.39 36.90 -10.35
CA ILE A 562 -24.87 37.32 -9.02
C ILE A 562 -25.38 38.76 -9.05
N ASP A 563 -26.14 39.15 -8.03
CA ASP A 563 -26.56 40.55 -7.86
C ASP A 563 -25.34 41.41 -7.42
N PRO A 564 -25.07 42.55 -8.07
CA PRO A 564 -23.98 43.46 -7.67
C PRO A 564 -24.05 43.91 -6.19
N ALA A 565 -25.25 43.99 -5.61
CA ALA A 565 -25.44 44.31 -4.20
C ALA A 565 -24.85 43.24 -3.27
N VAL A 566 -24.86 41.97 -3.68
CA VAL A 566 -24.21 40.87 -2.96
C VAL A 566 -22.69 41.05 -2.98
N ALA A 567 -22.12 41.41 -4.13
CA ALA A 567 -20.68 41.66 -4.25
C ALA A 567 -20.23 42.84 -3.37
N VAL A 568 -21.02 43.93 -3.33
CA VAL A 568 -20.78 45.08 -2.43
C VAL A 568 -20.85 44.65 -0.96
N ALA A 569 -21.84 43.84 -0.58
CA ALA A 569 -22.00 43.36 0.78
C ALA A 569 -20.84 42.46 1.22
N VAL A 570 -20.40 41.52 0.36
CA VAL A 570 -19.25 40.65 0.61
C VAL A 570 -17.98 41.48 0.78
N LEU A 571 -17.69 42.42 -0.13
CA LEU A 571 -16.49 43.26 -0.03
C LEU A 571 -16.49 44.09 1.27
N ASN A 572 -17.66 44.57 1.70
CA ASN A 572 -17.83 45.24 2.97
C ASN A 572 -17.54 44.34 4.18
N VAL A 573 -18.02 43.10 4.18
CA VAL A 573 -17.83 42.14 5.28
C VAL A 573 -16.38 41.66 5.37
N GLU A 574 -15.75 41.37 4.24
CA GLU A 574 -14.42 40.76 4.20
C GLU A 574 -13.29 41.77 4.44
N SER A 575 -13.48 43.02 4.03
CA SER A 575 -12.40 44.02 4.02
C SER A 575 -12.78 45.40 4.51
N GLY A 576 -14.03 45.59 4.96
CA GLY A 576 -14.56 46.92 5.26
C GLY A 576 -14.66 47.83 4.05
N GLY A 577 -14.61 47.29 2.83
CA GLY A 577 -14.60 48.04 1.58
C GLY A 577 -13.22 48.42 1.05
N GLN A 578 -12.14 47.91 1.64
CA GLN A 578 -10.77 48.24 1.23
C GLN A 578 -10.11 47.04 0.57
N ALA A 579 -9.78 47.14 -0.72
CA ALA A 579 -9.11 46.03 -1.41
C ALA A 579 -7.65 45.83 -0.95
N PHE A 580 -6.95 46.91 -0.59
CA PHE A 580 -5.51 46.89 -0.26
C PHE A 580 -5.19 47.72 0.99
N GLY A 581 -4.25 47.22 1.80
CA GLY A 581 -3.65 47.91 2.94
C GLY A 581 -2.28 48.51 2.63
N ALA A 582 -1.56 48.95 3.67
CA ALA A 582 -0.24 49.60 3.54
C ALA A 582 0.91 48.60 3.29
N PRO A 583 1.85 48.88 2.37
CA PRO A 583 1.66 49.44 1.03
C PRO A 583 1.40 48.31 0.00
N GLY A 584 0.17 48.22 -0.51
CA GLY A 584 -0.18 47.41 -1.68
C GLY A 584 -0.50 45.94 -1.41
N LYS A 585 -0.60 45.52 -0.15
CA LYS A 585 -0.96 44.13 0.19
C LYS A 585 -2.49 43.96 0.18
N PRO A 586 -3.03 42.88 -0.42
CA PRO A 586 -4.46 42.60 -0.36
C PRO A 586 -4.89 42.41 1.09
N ILE A 587 -6.07 42.93 1.44
CA ILE A 587 -6.66 42.68 2.76
C ILE A 587 -7.39 41.34 2.68
N ILE A 588 -6.89 40.35 3.42
CA ILE A 588 -7.46 39.00 3.51
C ILE A 588 -7.81 38.74 4.97
N ARG A 589 -9.02 38.23 5.21
CA ARG A 589 -9.46 37.84 6.54
C ARG A 589 -8.82 36.50 6.92
N PHE A 590 -8.15 36.46 8.07
CA PHE A 590 -7.56 35.25 8.64
C PHE A 590 -8.13 35.02 10.05
N GLU A 591 -8.77 33.87 10.27
CA GLU A 591 -9.48 33.57 11.50
C GLU A 591 -8.70 32.59 12.39
N ASN A 592 -7.94 33.14 13.34
CA ASN A 592 -7.15 32.38 14.30
C ASN A 592 -7.93 31.24 14.99
N HIS A 593 -9.20 31.45 15.36
CA HIS A 593 -9.96 30.41 16.06
C HIS A 593 -10.36 29.22 15.17
N LEU A 594 -10.59 29.44 13.88
CA LEU A 594 -10.80 28.34 12.92
C LEU A 594 -9.49 27.59 12.69
N PHE A 595 -8.39 28.33 12.50
CA PHE A 595 -7.07 27.72 12.37
C PHE A 595 -6.66 26.94 13.63
N TYR A 596 -7.07 27.40 14.82
CA TYR A 596 -6.89 26.66 16.06
C TYR A 596 -7.72 25.38 16.10
N ALA A 597 -8.98 25.44 15.68
CA ALA A 597 -9.87 24.27 15.66
C ALA A 597 -9.36 23.17 14.71
N ASP A 598 -8.80 23.55 13.57
CA ASP A 598 -8.36 22.61 12.54
C ASP A 598 -6.93 22.10 12.75
N TRP A 599 -6.03 22.92 13.31
CA TRP A 599 -4.61 22.59 13.44
C TRP A 599 -4.01 22.97 14.80
N GLY A 600 -4.31 24.17 15.30
CA GLY A 600 -3.66 24.68 16.52
C GLY A 600 -3.98 23.89 17.79
N ASN A 601 -5.10 23.15 17.84
CA ASN A 601 -5.49 22.33 18.99
C ASN A 601 -4.55 21.13 19.24
N THR A 602 -3.87 20.64 18.19
CA THR A 602 -2.89 19.56 18.25
C THR A 602 -1.44 20.10 18.28
N HIS A 603 -1.26 21.41 18.07
CA HIS A 603 0.03 22.09 17.98
C HIS A 603 0.05 23.38 18.84
N ALA A 604 -0.55 23.32 20.03
CA ALA A 604 -0.85 24.50 20.85
C ALA A 604 0.39 25.37 21.13
N ASP A 605 1.53 24.75 21.43
CA ASP A 605 2.78 25.46 21.76
C ASP A 605 3.28 26.33 20.58
N ILE A 606 3.18 25.80 19.37
CA ILE A 606 3.56 26.51 18.14
C ILE A 606 2.49 27.55 17.80
N PHE A 607 1.22 27.20 17.91
CA PHE A 607 0.12 28.12 17.62
C PHE A 607 0.17 29.36 18.52
N ASP A 608 0.29 29.17 19.84
CA ASP A 608 0.26 30.24 20.84
C ASP A 608 1.51 31.15 20.79
N SER A 609 2.57 30.67 20.12
CA SER A 609 3.76 31.46 19.81
C SER A 609 3.50 32.56 18.78
N TYR A 610 2.49 32.42 17.92
CA TYR A 610 2.24 33.34 16.81
C TYR A 610 0.84 33.95 16.81
N PHE A 611 -0.14 33.25 17.37
CA PHE A 611 -1.56 33.62 17.26
C PHE A 611 -2.22 33.65 18.64
N ARG A 612 -3.16 34.58 18.81
CA ARG A 612 -4.06 34.60 19.97
C ARG A 612 -5.47 34.93 19.53
N PHE A 613 -6.44 34.47 20.30
CA PHE A 613 -7.85 34.81 20.18
C PHE A 613 -8.53 34.58 21.53
N ASN A 614 -9.76 35.05 21.68
CA ASN A 614 -10.55 34.83 22.88
C ASN A 614 -11.00 33.35 22.95
N ARG A 615 -10.59 32.59 23.97
CA ARG A 615 -10.95 31.16 24.06
C ARG A 615 -12.29 30.89 24.77
N GLU A 616 -13.03 31.91 25.17
CA GLU A 616 -14.33 31.73 25.78
C GLU A 616 -15.36 31.18 24.78
N PRO A 617 -16.16 30.16 25.16
CA PRO A 617 -17.25 29.65 24.33
C PRO A 617 -18.17 30.79 23.86
N ASN A 618 -18.51 30.81 22.56
CA ASN A 618 -19.30 31.84 21.87
C ASN A 618 -18.64 33.22 21.71
N GLN A 619 -17.36 33.38 22.10
CA GLN A 619 -16.58 34.59 21.88
C GLN A 619 -15.31 34.37 21.05
N SER A 620 -15.13 33.17 20.48
CA SER A 620 -13.94 32.75 19.74
C SER A 620 -13.53 33.63 18.57
N TRP A 621 -14.48 34.37 18.01
CA TRP A 621 -14.25 35.33 16.92
C TRP A 621 -13.66 36.68 17.38
N LYS A 622 -13.44 36.89 18.68
CA LYS A 622 -12.91 38.13 19.27
C LYS A 622 -11.43 38.03 19.63
N ASP A 623 -10.81 39.20 19.79
CA ASP A 623 -9.43 39.37 20.30
C ASP A 623 -8.36 38.65 19.48
N HIS A 624 -8.57 38.53 18.17
CA HIS A 624 -7.61 37.95 17.24
C HIS A 624 -6.34 38.81 17.18
N GLN A 625 -5.19 38.20 17.47
CA GLN A 625 -3.87 38.82 17.37
C GLN A 625 -2.90 37.90 16.64
N TRP A 626 -1.98 38.49 15.90
CA TRP A 626 -0.88 37.78 15.25
C TRP A 626 0.42 38.53 15.49
N ARG A 627 1.52 37.78 15.65
CA ARG A 627 2.88 38.32 15.65
C ARG A 627 3.70 37.62 14.58
N GLY A 628 4.52 38.37 13.84
CA GLY A 628 5.39 37.81 12.80
C GLY A 628 6.68 37.20 13.32
N ASN A 629 7.01 37.41 14.60
CA ASN A 629 8.17 36.86 15.27
C ASN A 629 7.85 36.68 16.76
N VAL A 630 8.22 35.53 17.33
CA VAL A 630 8.12 35.21 18.78
C VAL A 630 8.79 36.23 19.71
N GLN A 631 9.77 36.99 19.19
CA GLN A 631 10.51 38.00 19.94
C GLN A 631 9.89 39.41 19.87
N GLN A 632 8.88 39.62 19.01
CA GLN A 632 8.15 40.89 18.95
C GLN A 632 6.96 40.83 19.92
N PRO A 633 6.73 41.89 20.72
CA PRO A 633 5.72 41.89 21.80
C PRO A 633 4.31 41.56 21.30
#